data_AF-A0A836WNM9-F1
#
_entry.id   AF-A0A836WNM9-F1
#
_cell.length_a   1.000
_cell.length_b   1.000
_cell.length_c   1.000
_cell.angle_alpha   90.00
_cell.angle_beta   90.00
_cell.angle_gamma   90.00
#
_symmetry.space_group_name_H-M   'P 1'
#
loop_
_entity.id
_entity.type
_entity.pdbx_description
1 polymer ?
#
loop_
_entity_poly.entity_id
_entity_poly.type
_entity_poly.pdbx_seq_one_letter_code
_entity_poly.pdbx_strand_id
1 'polypeptide(L)'
;MKKKGINIFHGLFCIFLILIFVFQENSIYAQGLSEGEQKVEDEAFMLFTKKEYDKAMPLFSQLLSLHPQDPVYNYGYGVCLIETNTGTKKALKYLKYAQSKSQNPVIFYYIGRSYHLNYEFDKAISNYQHFKEKAPKSTLTEFDVDQKIRMAQNGKELINFVSDLIVLENKKIKDENFFYSYRINDINGKIIVTPKSFKTKADIKKKYRGITFIWNDTLAFFASYGNNKKGKLDIYRASKQPDGNWSTPVKLPFINTSYDENFPYLSPDGKTFYFSSKGFNSMGGYDIFKISYNDTSNILLKPENMDFPINSPFDDLLYVVDRNNQFAYFASKRETGNDLISVYRIAVDKNRRKRPAKGLEDIIDRAKLNVTLLSERQPVDESAVNDITENKTKEQQNTKTLTLPELQPKKITDNIAFKQAVKDDKQIISKNLEQTENLRDIILVTAYEKSTQADALKKKAKTILENLDQVPDKKEQAFLKQEAQGMLDDAIKLNKEAIVAYNISKHLSETAEYKKQDKKVIESFLEKINSGMDSDSLFQAYNKVCKQVNKNQSKYVTIDKEITLRNKIIAKNLGIIKNNQIEITKYTEKINHISDNIIAIEQQITNASPQEKTNLEENLQNQKDKLKQLVQEKTYLTNKTNYLIAQNTDIHDEINYLKLLKQNTNQININEVHQKLAEINEATLSKHIAETKTDIEMDMAERIANNSDTSEEQERFNTDTHQEILANKQDDTKKTFENQTSDIATNKQDETQITDSLQTLVAQKQQLLKQTTDSTKKQNLKTEIQDLSQILNAVGTQNNETIQKQKNVKQAESKQNPTIESKFPDIRIKSGDNTAVKYEKTFFKQQYLTQLIAEQENKLENLEAVKKDVDDPATITSLNQQIETLA
;
A
#
# COMPACT_ATOMS: atom_id res chain seq x y z
N MET A 1 -2.66 -25.24 53.00
CA MET A 1 -3.09 -25.64 51.63
C MET A 1 -4.60 -25.47 51.37
N LYS A 2 -5.26 -24.43 51.90
CA LYS A 2 -6.64 -24.05 51.55
C LYS A 2 -6.69 -22.53 51.44
N LYS A 3 -6.47 -21.96 50.25
CA LYS A 3 -6.73 -20.53 49.92
C LYS A 3 -6.47 -20.12 48.46
N LYS A 4 -6.02 -21.02 47.56
CA LYS A 4 -5.81 -20.70 46.14
C LYS A 4 -6.95 -21.10 45.18
N GLY A 5 -8.04 -21.70 45.67
CA GLY A 5 -9.15 -22.20 44.85
C GLY A 5 -10.36 -21.26 44.68
N ILE A 6 -10.44 -20.15 45.42
CA ILE A 6 -11.68 -19.36 45.54
C ILE A 6 -11.77 -18.19 44.53
N ASN A 7 -10.64 -17.71 43.99
CA ASN A 7 -10.63 -16.52 43.11
C ASN A 7 -10.77 -16.83 41.61
N ILE A 8 -10.62 -18.09 41.18
CA ILE A 8 -10.91 -18.50 39.79
C ILE A 8 -12.41 -18.76 39.63
N PHE A 9 -13.10 -19.14 40.71
CA PHE A 9 -14.55 -19.36 40.70
C PHE A 9 -15.36 -18.05 40.56
N HIS A 10 -14.91 -16.93 41.14
CA HIS A 10 -15.68 -15.68 41.10
C HIS A 10 -15.79 -15.04 39.70
N GLY A 11 -14.76 -15.15 38.85
CA GLY A 11 -14.82 -14.64 37.47
C GLY A 11 -15.63 -15.52 36.51
N LEU A 12 -15.63 -16.84 36.74
CA LEU A 12 -16.41 -17.82 35.96
C LEU A 12 -17.89 -17.86 36.41
N PHE A 13 -18.18 -17.56 37.67
CA PHE A 13 -19.54 -17.53 38.25
C PHE A 13 -20.35 -16.29 37.80
N CYS A 14 -19.70 -15.17 37.49
CA CYS A 14 -20.38 -13.99 36.92
C CYS A 14 -20.89 -14.22 35.49
N ILE A 15 -20.25 -15.08 34.70
CA ILE A 15 -20.70 -15.44 33.34
C ILE A 15 -21.92 -16.37 33.41
N PHE A 16 -21.95 -17.26 34.39
CA PHE A 16 -23.10 -18.14 34.68
C PHE A 16 -24.33 -17.33 35.14
N LEU A 17 -24.14 -16.30 35.98
CA LEU A 17 -25.23 -15.42 36.43
C LEU A 17 -25.79 -14.53 35.30
N ILE A 18 -24.99 -14.06 34.34
CA ILE A 18 -25.50 -13.25 33.22
C ILE A 18 -26.28 -14.10 32.21
N LEU A 19 -25.94 -15.39 32.05
CA LEU A 19 -26.73 -16.33 31.24
C LEU A 19 -28.02 -16.79 31.93
N ILE A 20 -28.10 -16.78 33.27
CA ILE A 20 -29.28 -17.22 34.02
C ILE A 20 -30.23 -16.06 34.36
N PHE A 21 -29.74 -14.85 34.65
CA PHE A 21 -30.60 -13.72 35.02
C PHE A 21 -31.33 -13.04 33.84
N VAL A 22 -30.92 -13.28 32.60
CA VAL A 22 -31.50 -12.60 31.40
C VAL A 22 -32.65 -13.39 30.76
N PHE A 23 -32.98 -14.59 31.26
CA PHE A 23 -34.04 -15.45 30.72
C PHE A 23 -35.23 -15.65 31.67
N GLN A 24 -35.36 -14.86 32.74
CA GLN A 24 -36.37 -15.10 33.79
C GLN A 24 -37.78 -14.56 33.54
N GLU A 25 -38.11 -13.94 32.41
CA GLU A 25 -39.47 -13.46 32.20
C GLU A 25 -40.17 -14.13 31.01
N ASN A 26 -41.09 -15.03 31.39
CA ASN A 26 -42.12 -15.71 30.61
C ASN A 26 -41.69 -16.97 29.84
N SER A 27 -41.75 -18.13 30.51
CA SER A 27 -42.16 -19.40 29.88
C SER A 27 -42.70 -20.38 30.92
N ILE A 28 -44.04 -20.44 30.98
CA ILE A 28 -44.80 -21.56 31.52
C ILE A 28 -44.60 -22.73 30.56
N TYR A 29 -43.53 -23.53 30.72
CA TYR A 29 -43.38 -24.90 30.17
C TYR A 29 -42.14 -25.55 30.80
N ALA A 30 -42.23 -25.98 32.06
CA ALA A 30 -41.22 -26.85 32.66
C ALA A 30 -41.70 -28.31 32.59
N GLN A 31 -41.44 -28.98 31.45
CA GLN A 31 -41.15 -30.41 31.53
C GLN A 31 -39.70 -30.50 32.01
N GLY A 32 -39.48 -31.03 33.21
CA GLY A 32 -38.13 -31.16 33.76
C GLY A 32 -37.28 -32.07 32.87
N LEU A 33 -36.02 -31.70 32.67
CA LEU A 33 -35.05 -32.52 31.95
C LEU A 33 -34.86 -33.87 32.66
N SER A 34 -34.68 -34.94 31.89
CA SER A 34 -34.22 -36.22 32.42
C SER A 34 -32.78 -36.11 32.95
N GLU A 35 -32.38 -37.03 33.84
CA GLU A 35 -31.02 -37.05 34.39
C GLU A 35 -29.94 -37.15 33.29
N GLY A 36 -30.25 -37.84 32.19
CA GLY A 36 -29.37 -37.93 31.02
C GLY A 36 -29.25 -36.61 30.27
N GLU A 37 -30.36 -35.91 30.05
CA GLU A 37 -30.39 -34.61 29.38
C GLU A 37 -29.65 -33.54 30.19
N GLN A 38 -29.81 -33.53 31.52
CA GLN A 38 -29.10 -32.58 32.40
C GLN A 38 -27.58 -32.74 32.30
N LYS A 39 -27.07 -33.98 32.26
CA LYS A 39 -25.63 -34.25 32.11
C LYS A 39 -25.09 -33.73 30.78
N VAL A 40 -25.85 -33.91 29.69
CA VAL A 40 -25.49 -33.40 28.36
C VAL A 40 -25.47 -31.87 28.34
N GLU A 41 -26.47 -31.25 28.96
CA GLU A 41 -26.56 -29.79 29.10
C GLU A 41 -25.36 -29.22 29.87
N ASP A 42 -25.06 -29.78 31.05
CA ASP A 42 -23.94 -29.35 31.90
C ASP A 42 -22.60 -29.46 31.15
N GLU A 43 -22.41 -30.56 30.41
CA GLU A 43 -21.21 -30.77 29.60
C GLU A 43 -21.11 -29.78 28.43
N ALA A 44 -22.23 -29.53 27.73
CA ALA A 44 -22.29 -28.59 26.61
C ALA A 44 -21.87 -27.17 27.05
N PHE A 45 -22.45 -26.67 28.14
CA PHE A 45 -22.11 -25.33 28.65
C PHE A 45 -20.71 -25.25 29.25
N MET A 46 -20.23 -26.32 29.89
CA MET A 46 -18.85 -26.39 30.36
C MET A 46 -17.87 -26.24 29.19
N LEU A 47 -18.06 -27.01 28.10
CA LEU A 47 -17.21 -26.94 26.91
C LEU A 47 -17.32 -25.59 26.20
N PHE A 48 -18.53 -25.04 26.11
CA PHE A 48 -18.78 -23.71 25.54
C PHE A 48 -18.03 -22.61 26.28
N THR A 49 -18.05 -22.66 27.61
CA THR A 49 -17.35 -21.68 28.47
C THR A 49 -15.83 -21.80 28.34
N LYS A 50 -15.33 -23.01 28.09
CA LYS A 50 -13.91 -23.26 27.77
C LYS A 50 -13.53 -22.87 26.33
N LYS A 51 -14.49 -22.41 25.52
CA LYS A 51 -14.33 -22.10 24.08
C LYS A 51 -13.95 -23.33 23.24
N GLU A 52 -14.27 -24.53 23.73
CA GLU A 52 -14.12 -25.81 23.01
C GLU A 52 -15.37 -26.06 22.16
N TYR A 53 -15.63 -25.16 21.21
CA TYR A 53 -16.87 -25.11 20.42
C TYR A 53 -17.06 -26.34 19.52
N ASP A 54 -15.97 -26.93 19.06
CA ASP A 54 -15.96 -28.16 18.28
C ASP A 54 -16.59 -29.33 19.06
N LYS A 55 -16.31 -29.41 20.36
CA LYS A 55 -16.88 -30.44 21.25
C LYS A 55 -18.25 -30.07 21.79
N ALA A 56 -18.52 -28.78 22.02
CA ALA A 56 -19.82 -28.31 22.49
C ALA A 56 -20.91 -28.42 21.41
N MET A 57 -20.55 -28.23 20.14
CA MET A 57 -21.48 -28.23 19.01
C MET A 57 -22.36 -29.49 18.90
N PRO A 58 -21.84 -30.73 18.94
CA PRO A 58 -22.67 -31.94 18.87
C PRO A 58 -23.64 -32.05 20.04
N LEU A 59 -23.25 -31.62 21.25
CA LEU A 59 -24.11 -31.67 22.43
C LEU A 59 -25.26 -30.66 22.32
N PHE A 60 -24.98 -29.42 21.89
CA PHE A 60 -26.06 -28.46 21.59
C PHE A 60 -26.97 -28.91 20.44
N SER A 61 -26.43 -29.60 19.44
CA SER A 61 -27.23 -30.18 18.36
C SER A 61 -28.17 -31.27 18.89
N GLN A 62 -27.71 -32.10 19.83
CA GLN A 62 -28.52 -33.12 20.48
C GLN A 62 -29.62 -32.48 21.32
N LEU A 63 -29.29 -31.50 22.17
CA LEU A 63 -30.26 -30.77 22.99
C LEU A 63 -31.32 -30.07 22.13
N LEU A 64 -30.94 -29.47 21.00
CA LEU A 64 -31.89 -28.87 20.05
C LEU A 64 -32.78 -29.88 19.34
N SER A 65 -32.33 -31.12 19.15
CA SER A 65 -33.18 -32.15 18.55
C SER A 65 -34.33 -32.57 19.48
N LEU A 66 -34.12 -32.46 20.80
CA LEU A 66 -35.09 -32.77 21.85
C LEU A 66 -35.92 -31.52 22.23
N HIS A 67 -35.28 -30.35 22.25
CA HIS A 67 -35.87 -29.08 22.66
C HIS A 67 -35.66 -28.00 21.58
N PRO A 68 -36.30 -28.11 20.41
CA PRO A 68 -36.03 -27.24 19.26
C PRO A 68 -36.42 -25.77 19.47
N GLN A 69 -37.29 -25.50 20.44
CA GLN A 69 -37.79 -24.16 20.78
C GLN A 69 -37.03 -23.52 21.95
N ASP A 70 -36.00 -24.18 22.50
CA ASP A 70 -35.21 -23.60 23.58
C ASP A 70 -34.29 -22.48 23.03
N PRO A 71 -34.42 -21.22 23.50
CA PRO A 71 -33.65 -20.10 22.98
C PRO A 71 -32.16 -20.15 23.36
N VAL A 72 -31.81 -20.79 24.48
CA VAL A 72 -30.43 -20.91 24.95
C VAL A 72 -29.68 -21.94 24.12
N TYR A 73 -30.30 -23.08 23.80
CA TYR A 73 -29.69 -24.09 22.94
C TYR A 73 -29.58 -23.59 21.48
N ASN A 74 -30.58 -22.84 21.00
CA ASN A 74 -30.50 -22.16 19.70
C ASN A 74 -29.31 -21.19 19.66
N TYR A 75 -29.11 -20.39 20.71
CA TYR A 75 -27.95 -19.51 20.83
C TYR A 75 -26.63 -20.29 20.86
N GLY A 76 -26.49 -21.28 21.76
CA GLY A 76 -25.28 -22.08 21.92
C GLY A 76 -24.86 -22.78 20.63
N TYR A 77 -25.82 -23.43 19.94
CA TYR A 77 -25.57 -24.07 18.65
C TYR A 77 -25.21 -23.06 17.55
N GLY A 78 -25.92 -21.92 17.49
CA GLY A 78 -25.64 -20.85 16.53
C GLY A 78 -24.23 -20.28 16.66
N VAL A 79 -23.77 -20.05 17.89
CA VAL A 79 -22.39 -19.61 18.16
C VAL A 79 -21.39 -20.70 17.77
N CYS A 80 -21.64 -21.96 18.13
CA CYS A 80 -20.76 -23.06 17.75
C CYS A 80 -20.58 -23.18 16.22
N LEU A 81 -21.65 -23.02 15.44
CA LEU A 81 -21.60 -23.05 13.97
C LEU A 81 -20.68 -21.95 13.38
N ILE A 82 -20.64 -20.77 14.01
CA ILE A 82 -19.79 -19.65 13.59
C ILE A 82 -18.34 -19.92 13.96
N GLU A 83 -18.07 -20.24 15.23
CA GLU A 83 -16.71 -20.36 15.75
C GLU A 83 -15.98 -21.63 15.26
N THR A 84 -16.73 -22.66 14.86
CA THR A 84 -16.17 -23.85 14.19
C THR A 84 -16.09 -23.74 12.67
N ASN A 85 -16.61 -22.65 12.09
CA ASN A 85 -16.69 -22.44 10.64
C ASN A 85 -17.39 -23.60 9.88
N THR A 86 -18.42 -24.20 10.46
CA THR A 86 -19.13 -25.35 9.88
C THR A 86 -20.48 -24.98 9.27
N GLY A 87 -20.98 -23.77 9.53
CA GLY A 87 -22.28 -23.33 9.01
C GLY A 87 -22.61 -21.89 9.34
N THR A 88 -21.74 -20.95 8.94
CA THR A 88 -21.87 -19.52 9.27
C THR A 88 -23.23 -18.95 8.85
N LYS A 89 -23.73 -19.26 7.64
CA LYS A 89 -25.06 -18.83 7.16
C LYS A 89 -26.21 -19.56 7.89
N LYS A 90 -26.04 -20.85 8.14
CA LYS A 90 -27.02 -21.69 8.89
C LYS A 90 -27.24 -21.14 10.31
N ALA A 91 -26.20 -20.59 10.93
CA ALA A 91 -26.25 -20.00 12.27
C ALA A 91 -27.30 -18.86 12.38
N LEU A 92 -27.55 -18.09 11.32
CA LEU A 92 -28.53 -16.99 11.35
C LEU A 92 -29.92 -17.46 11.76
N LYS A 93 -30.34 -18.66 11.34
CA LYS A 93 -31.66 -19.22 11.69
C LYS A 93 -31.79 -19.36 13.21
N TYR A 94 -30.80 -19.97 13.84
CA TYR A 94 -30.80 -20.25 15.27
C TYR A 94 -30.59 -18.97 16.10
N LEU A 95 -29.67 -18.09 15.68
CA LEU A 95 -29.40 -16.84 16.38
C LEU A 95 -30.57 -15.86 16.30
N LYS A 96 -31.26 -15.75 15.16
CA LYS A 96 -32.48 -14.93 15.05
C LYS A 96 -33.63 -15.48 15.89
N TYR A 97 -33.74 -16.81 15.99
CA TYR A 97 -34.71 -17.42 16.91
C TYR A 97 -34.40 -17.02 18.36
N ALA A 98 -33.16 -17.21 18.80
CA ALA A 98 -32.72 -16.82 20.14
C ALA A 98 -32.94 -15.32 20.41
N GLN A 99 -32.62 -14.46 19.44
CA GLN A 99 -32.86 -13.01 19.51
C GLN A 99 -34.35 -12.68 19.72
N SER A 100 -35.26 -13.43 19.10
CA SER A 100 -36.71 -13.19 19.24
C SER A 100 -37.26 -13.52 20.64
N LYS A 101 -36.46 -14.23 21.47
CA LYS A 101 -36.84 -14.72 22.79
C LYS A 101 -35.96 -14.17 23.92
N SER A 102 -34.90 -13.44 23.61
CA SER A 102 -33.89 -12.99 24.57
C SER A 102 -33.44 -11.57 24.27
N GLN A 103 -33.26 -10.78 25.34
CA GLN A 103 -32.70 -9.43 25.25
C GLN A 103 -31.17 -9.41 25.34
N ASN A 104 -30.51 -10.57 25.27
CA ASN A 104 -29.05 -10.66 25.39
C ASN A 104 -28.35 -9.93 24.21
N PRO A 105 -27.60 -8.85 24.47
CA PRO A 105 -26.99 -8.06 23.42
C PRO A 105 -25.91 -8.82 22.65
N VAL A 106 -25.27 -9.83 23.25
CA VAL A 106 -24.22 -10.65 22.61
C VAL A 106 -24.74 -11.40 21.38
N ILE A 107 -26.05 -11.65 21.30
CA ILE A 107 -26.68 -12.27 20.12
C ILE A 107 -26.46 -11.39 18.87
N PHE A 108 -26.52 -10.06 19.00
CA PHE A 108 -26.24 -9.13 17.90
C PHE A 108 -24.79 -9.23 17.43
N TYR A 109 -23.83 -9.41 18.34
CA TYR A 109 -22.43 -9.62 17.96
C TYR A 109 -22.29 -10.86 17.06
N TYR A 110 -22.90 -11.99 17.44
CA TYR A 110 -22.80 -13.22 16.66
C TYR A 110 -23.62 -13.19 15.36
N ILE A 111 -24.76 -12.50 15.32
CA ILE A 111 -25.46 -12.22 14.06
C ILE A 111 -24.58 -11.37 13.14
N GLY A 112 -23.93 -10.34 13.69
CA GLY A 112 -22.96 -9.51 12.97
C GLY A 112 -21.79 -10.33 12.41
N ARG A 113 -21.20 -11.22 13.24
CA ARG A 113 -20.17 -12.18 12.83
C ARG A 113 -20.63 -13.09 11.71
N SER A 114 -21.85 -13.62 11.78
CA SER A 114 -22.39 -14.44 10.71
C SER A 114 -22.50 -13.66 9.40
N TYR A 115 -23.07 -12.45 9.40
CA TYR A 115 -23.12 -11.62 8.21
C TYR A 115 -21.72 -11.26 7.68
N HIS A 116 -20.78 -10.94 8.57
CA HIS A 116 -19.39 -10.61 8.24
C HIS A 116 -18.72 -11.77 7.49
N LEU A 117 -18.80 -12.98 8.03
CA LEU A 117 -18.23 -14.18 7.41
C LEU A 117 -18.93 -14.60 6.11
N ASN A 118 -20.12 -14.06 5.85
CA ASN A 118 -20.89 -14.26 4.62
C ASN A 118 -20.82 -13.06 3.66
N TYR A 119 -19.84 -12.16 3.83
CA TYR A 119 -19.61 -10.98 2.97
C TYR A 119 -20.76 -9.95 2.98
N GLU A 120 -21.70 -10.05 3.91
CA GLU A 120 -22.81 -9.11 4.09
C GLU A 120 -22.42 -7.97 5.04
N PHE A 121 -21.37 -7.21 4.67
CA PHE A 121 -20.70 -6.26 5.58
C PHE A 121 -21.60 -5.15 6.14
N ASP A 122 -22.53 -4.60 5.36
CA ASP A 122 -23.45 -3.57 5.87
C ASP A 122 -24.34 -4.11 6.99
N LYS A 123 -24.84 -5.34 6.84
CA LYS A 123 -25.62 -6.01 7.89
C LYS A 123 -24.75 -6.35 9.09
N ALA A 124 -23.49 -6.73 8.87
CA ALA A 124 -22.53 -6.96 9.94
C ALA A 124 -22.28 -5.70 10.77
N ILE A 125 -21.96 -4.58 10.12
CA ILE A 125 -21.71 -3.28 10.76
C ILE A 125 -22.92 -2.85 11.59
N SER A 126 -24.13 -2.92 11.03
CA SER A 126 -25.36 -2.56 11.74
C SER A 126 -25.56 -3.39 13.02
N ASN A 127 -25.34 -4.71 12.94
CA ASN A 127 -25.46 -5.58 14.12
C ASN A 127 -24.35 -5.34 15.15
N TYR A 128 -23.12 -5.07 14.72
CA TYR A 128 -22.03 -4.71 15.62
C TYR A 128 -22.27 -3.37 16.32
N GLN A 129 -22.82 -2.38 15.62
CA GLN A 129 -23.23 -1.11 16.21
C GLN A 129 -24.33 -1.33 17.26
N HIS A 130 -25.33 -2.15 16.95
CA HIS A 130 -26.39 -2.47 17.91
C HIS A 130 -25.85 -3.20 19.16
N PHE A 131 -24.92 -4.15 18.98
CA PHE A 131 -24.22 -4.76 20.10
C PHE A 131 -23.45 -3.71 20.92
N LYS A 132 -22.74 -2.78 20.25
CA LYS A 132 -21.97 -1.72 20.90
C LYS A 132 -22.86 -0.78 21.74
N GLU A 133 -24.07 -0.49 21.27
CA GLU A 133 -25.05 0.35 21.96
C GLU A 133 -25.69 -0.34 23.18
N LYS A 134 -25.95 -1.65 23.08
CA LYS A 134 -26.74 -2.39 24.07
C LYS A 134 -25.90 -3.13 25.12
N ALA A 135 -24.66 -3.49 24.80
CA ALA A 135 -23.83 -4.29 25.71
C ALA A 135 -23.10 -3.43 26.75
N PRO A 136 -22.91 -3.95 27.99
CA PRO A 136 -22.15 -3.24 29.01
C PRO A 136 -20.66 -3.17 28.64
N LYS A 137 -19.96 -2.15 29.14
CA LYS A 137 -18.54 -1.86 28.83
C LYS A 137 -17.60 -3.05 29.09
N SER A 138 -17.86 -3.85 30.13
CA SER A 138 -17.10 -5.06 30.44
C SER A 138 -17.19 -6.08 29.31
N THR A 139 -18.39 -6.31 28.76
CA THR A 139 -18.62 -7.19 27.62
C THR A 139 -17.98 -6.61 26.35
N LEU A 140 -18.07 -5.30 26.09
CA LEU A 140 -17.44 -4.69 24.91
C LEU A 140 -15.92 -4.92 24.86
N THR A 141 -15.26 -4.91 26.02
CA THR A 141 -13.81 -5.11 26.14
C THR A 141 -13.40 -6.55 25.78
N GLU A 142 -14.29 -7.54 25.95
CA GLU A 142 -14.01 -8.94 25.61
C GLU A 142 -14.06 -9.21 24.09
N PHE A 143 -14.95 -8.53 23.38
CA PHE A 143 -15.28 -8.85 21.98
C PHE A 143 -14.57 -8.01 20.91
N ASP A 144 -13.81 -6.97 21.31
CA ASP A 144 -13.14 -6.00 20.41
C ASP A 144 -14.01 -5.59 19.20
N VAL A 145 -15.26 -5.19 19.50
CA VAL A 145 -16.27 -4.88 18.48
C VAL A 145 -15.81 -3.77 17.53
N ASP A 146 -15.00 -2.83 18.01
CA ASP A 146 -14.49 -1.73 17.19
C ASP A 146 -13.56 -2.23 16.09
N GLN A 147 -12.74 -3.24 16.38
CA GLN A 147 -11.95 -3.91 15.34
C GLN A 147 -12.85 -4.61 14.34
N LYS A 148 -13.92 -5.29 14.79
CA LYS A 148 -14.86 -5.98 13.88
C LYS A 148 -15.60 -5.02 12.96
N ILE A 149 -16.01 -3.85 13.46
CA ILE A 149 -16.61 -2.79 12.63
C ILE A 149 -15.60 -2.30 11.58
N ARG A 150 -14.36 -2.00 11.99
CA ARG A 150 -13.30 -1.58 11.04
C ARG A 150 -13.03 -2.64 9.98
N MET A 151 -12.93 -3.91 10.37
CA MET A 151 -12.74 -5.02 9.44
C MET A 151 -13.90 -5.16 8.46
N ALA A 152 -15.15 -5.03 8.93
CA ALA A 152 -16.30 -5.07 8.04
C ALA A 152 -16.33 -3.86 7.07
N GLN A 153 -15.94 -2.67 7.52
CA GLN A 153 -15.79 -1.49 6.66
C GLN A 153 -14.70 -1.70 5.60
N ASN A 154 -13.53 -2.20 5.99
CA ASN A 154 -12.45 -2.54 5.06
C ASN A 154 -12.92 -3.60 4.05
N GLY A 155 -13.61 -4.64 4.54
CA GLY A 155 -14.18 -5.69 3.71
C GLY A 155 -15.11 -5.13 2.64
N LYS A 156 -16.02 -4.25 3.02
CA LYS A 156 -16.91 -3.53 2.10
C LYS A 156 -16.13 -2.82 0.97
N GLU A 157 -15.05 -2.13 1.32
CA GLU A 157 -14.22 -1.45 0.31
C GLU A 157 -13.46 -2.44 -0.59
N LEU A 158 -12.93 -3.52 -0.01
CA LEU A 158 -12.10 -4.49 -0.73
C LEU A 158 -12.91 -5.40 -1.67
N ILE A 159 -14.21 -5.63 -1.40
CA ILE A 159 -15.09 -6.40 -2.31
C ILE A 159 -15.70 -5.59 -3.43
N ASN A 160 -15.57 -4.26 -3.43
CA ASN A 160 -16.09 -3.40 -4.51
C ASN A 160 -15.52 -3.81 -5.87
N PHE A 161 -14.29 -4.34 -5.87
CA PHE A 161 -13.64 -4.85 -7.06
C PHE A 161 -13.22 -6.30 -6.87
N VAL A 162 -13.71 -7.18 -7.75
CA VAL A 162 -13.32 -8.57 -7.81
C VAL A 162 -12.28 -8.78 -8.90
N SER A 163 -11.44 -9.78 -8.71
CA SER A 163 -10.45 -10.20 -9.68
C SER A 163 -10.46 -11.71 -9.83
N ASP A 164 -10.12 -12.16 -11.03
CA ASP A 164 -10.15 -13.57 -11.38
C ASP A 164 -8.84 -14.22 -10.91
N LEU A 165 -8.95 -15.14 -9.95
CA LEU A 165 -7.81 -15.91 -9.47
C LEU A 165 -7.77 -17.25 -10.20
N ILE A 166 -6.63 -17.58 -10.82
CA ILE A 166 -6.45 -18.87 -11.48
C ILE A 166 -5.97 -19.86 -10.43
N VAL A 167 -6.91 -20.64 -9.90
CA VAL A 167 -6.64 -21.67 -8.89
C VAL A 167 -6.29 -22.97 -9.59
N LEU A 168 -5.05 -23.41 -9.43
CA LEU A 168 -4.52 -24.63 -10.05
C LEU A 168 -4.75 -25.85 -9.17
N GLU A 169 -4.72 -25.66 -7.85
CA GLU A 169 -4.87 -26.73 -6.88
C GLU A 169 -5.48 -26.19 -5.58
N ASN A 170 -6.30 -27.01 -4.91
CA ASN A 170 -6.77 -26.77 -3.55
C ASN A 170 -6.66 -28.09 -2.77
N LYS A 171 -5.89 -28.08 -1.68
CA LYS A 171 -5.73 -29.22 -0.77
C LYS A 171 -6.22 -28.85 0.62
N LYS A 172 -7.17 -29.61 1.16
CA LYS A 172 -7.56 -29.49 2.58
C LYS A 172 -6.58 -30.30 3.44
N ILE A 173 -5.89 -29.63 4.35
CA ILE A 173 -4.85 -30.20 5.22
C ILE A 173 -5.16 -29.80 6.67
N LYS A 174 -4.66 -30.56 7.65
CA LYS A 174 -4.69 -30.13 9.06
C LYS A 174 -3.94 -28.82 9.25
N ASP A 175 -4.53 -27.89 9.97
CA ASP A 175 -4.05 -26.52 10.11
C ASP A 175 -2.64 -26.44 10.72
N GLU A 176 -2.30 -27.30 11.66
CA GLU A 176 -0.97 -27.31 12.29
C GLU A 176 0.19 -27.68 11.35
N ASN A 177 -0.10 -28.29 10.19
CA ASN A 177 0.89 -28.87 9.27
C ASN A 177 0.77 -28.34 7.83
N PHE A 178 -0.06 -27.33 7.59
CA PHE A 178 -0.41 -26.90 6.23
C PHE A 178 0.81 -26.47 5.38
N PHE A 179 1.79 -25.81 6.00
CA PHE A 179 2.96 -25.28 5.31
C PHE A 179 3.86 -26.38 4.72
N TYR A 180 3.83 -27.61 5.24
CA TYR A 180 4.55 -28.75 4.66
C TYR A 180 4.02 -29.16 3.28
N SER A 181 2.81 -28.72 2.91
CA SER A 181 2.22 -29.02 1.60
C SER A 181 2.71 -28.07 0.48
N TYR A 182 3.47 -27.03 0.82
CA TYR A 182 4.03 -26.07 -0.14
C TYR A 182 5.16 -26.76 -0.90
N ARG A 183 4.92 -27.12 -2.16
CA ARG A 183 5.91 -27.75 -3.03
C ARG A 183 6.58 -26.70 -3.91
N ILE A 184 7.42 -25.86 -3.30
CA ILE A 184 8.22 -24.86 -4.02
C ILE A 184 9.68 -25.02 -3.63
N ASN A 185 10.53 -25.38 -4.59
CA ASN A 185 11.97 -25.57 -4.37
C ASN A 185 12.76 -24.26 -4.64
N ASP A 186 12.15 -23.28 -5.31
CA ASP A 186 12.82 -22.06 -5.80
C ASP A 186 12.38 -20.79 -5.03
N ILE A 187 12.27 -20.86 -3.70
CA ILE A 187 11.90 -19.71 -2.86
C ILE A 187 13.11 -18.93 -2.29
N ASN A 188 14.31 -19.29 -2.73
CA ASN A 188 15.57 -18.70 -2.26
C ASN A 188 15.73 -18.73 -0.72
N GLY A 189 15.22 -19.80 -0.10
CA GLY A 189 15.14 -19.94 1.34
C GLY A 189 14.40 -21.21 1.76
N LYS A 190 14.08 -21.31 3.05
CA LYS A 190 13.35 -22.44 3.63
C LYS A 190 12.39 -22.00 4.72
N ILE A 191 11.23 -22.65 4.77
CA ILE A 191 10.24 -22.48 5.83
C ILE A 191 10.41 -23.63 6.82
N ILE A 192 10.65 -23.30 8.08
CA ILE A 192 10.80 -24.27 9.17
C ILE A 192 9.88 -23.92 10.33
N VAL A 193 9.63 -24.89 11.21
CA VAL A 193 9.02 -24.59 12.52
C VAL A 193 9.98 -23.70 13.30
N THR A 194 9.46 -22.65 13.95
CA THR A 194 10.29 -21.71 14.70
C THR A 194 11.15 -22.44 15.74
N PRO A 195 12.49 -22.38 15.63
CA PRO A 195 13.40 -23.03 16.55
C PRO A 195 13.22 -22.54 17.99
N LYS A 196 13.56 -23.38 18.98
CA LYS A 196 13.51 -22.99 20.40
C LYS A 196 14.35 -21.76 20.71
N SER A 197 15.49 -21.57 20.02
CA SER A 197 16.37 -20.41 20.16
C SER A 197 15.71 -19.08 19.80
N PHE A 198 14.70 -19.09 18.94
CA PHE A 198 13.93 -17.89 18.56
C PHE A 198 12.68 -17.69 19.42
N LYS A 199 12.35 -18.64 20.30
CA LYS A 199 11.17 -18.55 21.17
C LYS A 199 11.51 -17.88 22.48
N THR A 200 10.73 -16.86 22.80
CA THR A 200 10.73 -16.22 24.13
C THR A 200 10.00 -17.09 25.16
N LYS A 201 10.14 -16.73 26.44
CA LYS A 201 9.36 -17.35 27.52
C LYS A 201 7.85 -17.22 27.31
N ALA A 202 7.41 -16.10 26.71
CA ALA A 202 6.00 -15.88 26.39
C ALA A 202 5.51 -16.87 25.32
N ASP A 203 6.30 -17.07 24.26
CA ASP A 203 6.00 -18.04 23.19
C ASP A 203 5.84 -19.45 23.74
N ILE A 204 6.77 -19.88 24.61
CA ILE A 204 6.73 -21.20 25.24
C ILE A 204 5.50 -21.35 26.14
N LYS A 205 5.21 -20.34 26.99
CA LYS A 205 4.06 -20.37 27.90
C LYS A 205 2.73 -20.43 27.15
N LYS A 206 2.63 -19.73 26.02
CA LYS A 206 1.46 -19.72 25.14
C LYS A 206 1.40 -20.94 24.20
N LYS A 207 2.38 -21.86 24.27
CA LYS A 207 2.52 -23.02 23.38
C LYS A 207 2.50 -22.62 21.89
N TYR A 208 3.07 -21.44 21.57
CA TYR A 208 3.04 -20.91 20.22
C TYR A 208 3.89 -21.76 19.26
N ARG A 209 3.28 -22.22 18.18
CA ARG A 209 3.89 -23.01 17.10
C ARG A 209 3.92 -22.18 15.80
N GLY A 210 4.78 -21.16 15.79
CA GLY A 210 5.04 -20.35 14.60
C GLY A 210 5.96 -21.04 13.59
N ILE A 211 6.09 -20.39 12.43
CA ILE A 211 7.08 -20.72 11.41
C ILE A 211 8.18 -19.66 11.36
N THR A 212 9.34 -20.04 10.83
CA THR A 212 10.44 -19.15 10.50
C THR A 212 10.77 -19.33 9.02
N PHE A 213 10.85 -18.22 8.30
CA PHE A 213 11.41 -18.20 6.96
C PHE A 213 12.88 -17.80 7.03
N ILE A 214 13.76 -18.67 6.56
CA ILE A 214 15.20 -18.41 6.44
C ILE A 214 15.51 -18.13 4.98
N TRP A 215 15.86 -16.89 4.66
CA TRP A 215 16.24 -16.42 3.33
C TRP A 215 17.76 -16.51 3.15
N ASN A 216 18.21 -17.12 2.05
CA ASN A 216 19.63 -17.31 1.71
C ASN A 216 20.53 -17.91 2.80
N ASP A 217 19.95 -18.62 3.79
CA ASP A 217 20.67 -19.07 5.00
C ASP A 217 21.34 -17.94 5.82
N THR A 218 21.04 -16.67 5.55
CA THR A 218 21.66 -15.49 6.18
C THR A 218 20.67 -14.65 6.99
N LEU A 219 19.38 -14.64 6.61
CA LEU A 219 18.34 -13.85 7.29
C LEU A 219 17.20 -14.75 7.72
N ALA A 220 16.80 -14.66 8.98
CA ALA A 220 15.64 -15.35 9.53
C ALA A 220 14.53 -14.34 9.85
N PHE A 221 13.32 -14.60 9.37
CA PHE A 221 12.12 -13.85 9.70
C PHE A 221 11.11 -14.75 10.41
N PHE A 222 10.55 -14.29 11.52
CA PHE A 222 9.60 -15.08 12.31
C PHE A 222 8.72 -14.18 13.18
N ALA A 223 7.57 -14.69 13.59
CA ALA A 223 6.71 -14.01 14.55
C ALA A 223 6.98 -14.49 15.99
N SER A 224 6.83 -13.59 16.95
CA SER A 224 7.00 -13.87 18.39
C SER A 224 6.15 -12.92 19.24
N TYR A 225 5.71 -13.40 20.40
CA TYR A 225 5.08 -12.56 21.43
C TYR A 225 6.07 -11.62 22.13
N GLY A 226 7.38 -11.75 21.86
CA GLY A 226 8.42 -11.00 22.52
C GLY A 226 8.44 -11.24 24.04
N ASN A 227 9.06 -10.32 24.78
CA ASN A 227 9.09 -10.39 26.25
C ASN A 227 7.82 -9.82 26.92
N ASN A 228 6.77 -9.49 26.16
CA ASN A 228 5.58 -8.82 26.69
C ASN A 228 4.57 -9.82 27.26
N LYS A 229 4.28 -9.72 28.57
CA LYS A 229 3.30 -10.57 29.27
C LYS A 229 1.84 -10.39 28.80
N LYS A 230 1.51 -9.25 28.17
CA LYS A 230 0.20 -8.97 27.53
C LYS A 230 0.23 -9.08 26.00
N GLY A 231 1.33 -9.61 25.43
CA GLY A 231 1.70 -9.41 24.03
C GLY A 231 0.78 -10.04 22.97
N LYS A 232 0.79 -9.37 21.81
CA LYS A 232 0.40 -9.81 20.46
C LYS A 232 1.60 -10.43 19.74
N LEU A 233 1.39 -11.07 18.60
CA LEU A 233 2.50 -11.48 17.73
C LEU A 233 3.04 -10.28 16.95
N ASP A 234 4.35 -10.06 17.03
CA ASP A 234 5.08 -9.14 16.16
C ASP A 234 6.07 -9.95 15.30
N ILE A 235 6.39 -9.47 14.10
CA ILE A 235 7.42 -10.02 13.21
C ILE A 235 8.79 -9.44 13.58
N TYR A 236 9.76 -10.35 13.72
CA TYR A 236 11.17 -10.10 14.01
C TYR A 236 12.05 -10.61 12.87
N ARG A 237 13.25 -10.04 12.77
CA ARG A 237 14.36 -10.55 11.95
C ARG A 237 15.57 -10.88 12.81
N ALA A 238 16.38 -11.84 12.38
CA ALA A 238 17.71 -12.11 12.91
C ALA A 238 18.67 -12.44 11.77
N SER A 239 19.90 -11.94 11.85
CA SER A 239 20.94 -12.18 10.84
C SER A 239 21.92 -13.22 11.33
N LYS A 240 22.35 -14.12 10.45
CA LYS A 240 23.38 -15.10 10.75
C LYS A 240 24.73 -14.41 10.81
N GLN A 241 25.45 -14.62 11.89
CA GLN A 241 26.76 -14.04 12.17
C GLN A 241 27.88 -14.94 11.60
N PRO A 242 29.11 -14.42 11.43
CA PRO A 242 30.24 -15.19 10.91
C PRO A 242 30.60 -16.44 11.73
N ASP A 243 30.31 -16.41 13.03
CA ASP A 243 30.49 -17.56 13.95
C ASP A 243 29.43 -18.66 13.76
N GLY A 244 28.47 -18.47 12.84
CA GLY A 244 27.38 -19.38 12.55
C GLY A 244 26.15 -19.23 13.46
N ASN A 245 26.23 -18.40 14.50
CA ASN A 245 25.10 -18.11 15.39
C ASN A 245 24.16 -17.07 14.78
N TRP A 246 22.93 -17.01 15.30
CA TRP A 246 21.98 -15.95 14.93
C TRP A 246 22.15 -14.75 15.84
N SER A 247 22.02 -13.55 15.27
CA SER A 247 21.99 -12.31 16.04
C SER A 247 20.80 -12.26 17.00
N THR A 248 20.86 -11.33 17.96
CA THR A 248 19.68 -10.97 18.74
C THR A 248 18.54 -10.55 17.79
N PRO A 249 17.33 -11.12 17.93
CA PRO A 249 16.21 -10.77 17.07
C PRO A 249 15.77 -9.30 17.24
N VAL A 250 15.54 -8.62 16.13
CA VAL A 250 15.09 -7.23 16.07
C VAL A 250 13.69 -7.17 15.45
N LYS A 251 12.78 -6.42 16.06
CA LYS A 251 11.43 -6.22 15.52
C LYS A 251 11.50 -5.49 14.18
N LEU A 252 10.75 -5.93 13.17
CA LEU A 252 10.66 -5.20 11.91
C LEU A 252 9.80 -3.92 12.08
N PRO A 253 10.28 -2.75 11.63
CA PRO A 253 9.48 -1.52 11.65
C PRO A 253 8.34 -1.61 10.61
N PHE A 254 7.33 -0.72 10.72
CA PHE A 254 6.22 -0.52 9.76
C PHE A 254 5.25 -1.68 9.50
N ILE A 255 5.66 -2.92 9.73
CA ILE A 255 4.84 -4.13 9.55
C ILE A 255 4.01 -4.43 10.80
N ASN A 256 4.54 -4.11 11.99
CA ASN A 256 3.92 -4.46 13.26
C ASN A 256 2.88 -3.43 13.71
N THR A 257 1.65 -3.87 13.99
CA THR A 257 0.51 -3.04 14.40
C THR A 257 0.14 -3.28 15.86
N SER A 258 -0.98 -2.73 16.34
CA SER A 258 -1.55 -3.10 17.65
C SER A 258 -2.10 -4.52 17.72
N TYR A 259 -2.14 -5.24 16.59
CA TYR A 259 -2.73 -6.57 16.43
C TYR A 259 -1.66 -7.64 16.13
N ASP A 260 -2.09 -8.87 15.82
CA ASP A 260 -1.14 -9.95 15.50
C ASP A 260 -0.64 -9.85 14.05
N GLU A 261 0.67 -9.93 13.88
CA GLU A 261 1.37 -10.13 12.60
C GLU A 261 2.11 -11.47 12.59
N ASN A 262 2.02 -12.21 11.49
CA ASN A 262 2.54 -13.57 11.38
C ASN A 262 2.90 -13.94 9.93
N PHE A 263 3.44 -15.14 9.74
CA PHE A 263 3.75 -15.76 8.45
C PHE A 263 4.62 -14.90 7.52
N PRO A 264 5.78 -14.37 8.01
CA PRO A 264 6.67 -13.57 7.18
C PRO A 264 7.31 -14.41 6.07
N TYR A 265 7.45 -13.82 4.89
CA TYR A 265 8.12 -14.40 3.73
C TYR A 265 8.76 -13.28 2.90
N LEU A 266 10.02 -13.43 2.52
CA LEU A 266 10.69 -12.52 1.59
C LEU A 266 10.80 -13.20 0.23
N SER A 267 10.32 -12.54 -0.83
CA SER A 267 10.37 -13.09 -2.18
C SER A 267 11.81 -13.37 -2.65
N PRO A 268 11.97 -14.23 -3.66
CA PRO A 268 13.30 -14.64 -4.13
C PRO A 268 14.15 -13.49 -4.68
N ASP A 269 13.52 -12.43 -5.20
CA ASP A 269 14.20 -11.21 -5.66
C ASP A 269 14.69 -10.31 -4.51
N GLY A 270 14.32 -10.61 -3.26
CA GLY A 270 14.66 -9.81 -2.09
C GLY A 270 13.94 -8.47 -2.02
N LYS A 271 12.93 -8.22 -2.88
CA LYS A 271 12.27 -6.90 -3.02
C LYS A 271 10.86 -6.85 -2.47
N THR A 272 10.16 -7.97 -2.31
CA THR A 272 8.78 -8.00 -1.83
C THR A 272 8.66 -8.86 -0.59
N PHE A 273 8.28 -8.24 0.53
CA PHE A 273 8.02 -8.96 1.77
C PHE A 273 6.51 -9.19 1.90
N TYR A 274 6.13 -10.44 2.12
CA TYR A 274 4.77 -10.88 2.37
C TYR A 274 4.61 -11.25 3.83
N PHE A 275 3.46 -10.95 4.39
CA PHE A 275 3.10 -11.34 5.75
C PHE A 275 1.59 -11.36 5.92
N SER A 276 1.10 -11.96 6.99
CA SER A 276 -0.31 -11.94 7.36
C SER A 276 -0.53 -11.07 8.59
N SER A 277 -1.56 -10.22 8.60
CA SER A 277 -1.86 -9.31 9.72
C SER A 277 -3.36 -9.26 10.01
N LYS A 278 -3.70 -9.14 11.30
CA LYS A 278 -5.05 -8.78 11.78
C LYS A 278 -5.27 -7.25 11.87
N GLY A 279 -4.24 -6.47 11.55
CA GLY A 279 -4.23 -5.01 11.58
C GLY A 279 -4.48 -4.38 10.22
N PHE A 280 -3.98 -3.15 10.05
CA PHE A 280 -4.10 -2.35 8.82
C PHE A 280 -5.55 -2.27 8.32
N ASN A 281 -5.76 -2.42 7.01
CA ASN A 281 -7.06 -2.53 6.38
C ASN A 281 -7.50 -4.00 6.20
N SER A 282 -7.20 -4.90 7.15
CA SER A 282 -7.70 -6.29 7.12
C SER A 282 -9.22 -6.31 7.07
N MET A 283 -9.81 -7.20 6.26
CA MET A 283 -11.25 -7.39 6.16
C MET A 283 -11.80 -8.45 7.13
N GLY A 284 -10.95 -9.24 7.76
CA GLY A 284 -11.33 -10.51 8.35
C GLY A 284 -10.48 -10.92 9.53
N GLY A 285 -10.04 -12.16 9.58
CA GLY A 285 -9.05 -12.61 10.55
C GLY A 285 -7.68 -12.06 10.19
N TYR A 286 -6.73 -12.95 9.97
CA TYR A 286 -5.50 -12.61 9.27
C TYR A 286 -5.79 -12.35 7.79
N ASP A 287 -5.30 -11.23 7.27
CA ASP A 287 -5.25 -10.94 5.84
C ASP A 287 -3.79 -10.95 5.38
N ILE A 288 -3.54 -11.31 4.12
CA ILE A 288 -2.23 -11.29 3.49
C ILE A 288 -1.93 -9.87 2.98
N PHE A 289 -0.76 -9.37 3.34
CA PHE A 289 -0.19 -8.10 2.91
C PHE A 289 1.13 -8.31 2.18
N LYS A 290 1.49 -7.35 1.33
CA LYS A 290 2.82 -7.23 0.74
C LYS A 290 3.38 -5.83 0.94
N ILE A 291 4.69 -5.70 0.90
CA ILE A 291 5.40 -4.44 1.10
C ILE A 291 6.75 -4.51 0.37
N SER A 292 7.19 -3.40 -0.22
CA SER A 292 8.55 -3.33 -0.78
C SER A 292 9.57 -3.45 0.34
N TYR A 293 10.57 -4.31 0.17
CA TYR A 293 11.63 -4.60 1.13
C TYR A 293 12.97 -4.12 0.62
N ASN A 294 13.69 -3.38 1.47
CA ASN A 294 15.08 -2.99 1.24
C ASN A 294 15.88 -3.21 2.53
N ASP A 295 16.84 -4.13 2.47
CA ASP A 295 17.66 -4.49 3.63
C ASP A 295 18.62 -3.37 4.06
N THR A 296 18.97 -2.46 3.14
CA THR A 296 19.98 -1.40 3.34
C THR A 296 19.40 -0.14 3.97
N SER A 297 18.19 0.26 3.57
CA SER A 297 17.58 1.53 4.01
C SER A 297 16.57 1.39 5.15
N ASN A 298 16.12 0.16 5.50
CA ASN A 298 14.98 -0.09 6.39
C ASN A 298 13.67 0.64 5.96
N ILE A 299 13.60 1.19 4.75
CA ILE A 299 12.41 1.88 4.25
C ILE A 299 11.43 0.85 3.73
N LEU A 300 10.28 0.78 4.39
CA LEU A 300 9.14 -0.03 4.00
C LEU A 300 8.01 0.94 3.66
N LEU A 301 7.49 0.92 2.42
CA LEU A 301 6.27 1.64 2.04
C LEU A 301 5.07 1.14 2.87
N LYS A 302 3.91 1.80 2.88
CA LYS A 302 2.74 1.26 3.62
C LYS A 302 2.38 -0.16 3.10
N PRO A 303 2.15 -1.16 3.97
CA PRO A 303 1.72 -2.48 3.52
C PRO A 303 0.44 -2.41 2.66
N GLU A 304 0.46 -3.14 1.55
CA GLU A 304 -0.65 -3.29 0.62
C GLU A 304 -1.39 -4.60 0.91
N ASN A 305 -2.70 -4.53 1.13
CA ASN A 305 -3.56 -5.72 1.24
C ASN A 305 -3.63 -6.42 -0.13
N MET A 306 -3.54 -7.76 -0.16
CA MET A 306 -3.56 -8.55 -1.41
C MET A 306 -4.95 -8.65 -2.10
N ASP A 307 -5.94 -7.94 -1.56
CA ASP A 307 -7.30 -7.79 -2.03
C ASP A 307 -8.10 -9.10 -2.16
N PHE A 308 -9.40 -8.95 -2.38
CA PHE A 308 -10.29 -10.04 -2.73
C PHE A 308 -10.00 -10.56 -4.17
N PRO A 309 -10.07 -11.89 -4.43
CA PRO A 309 -10.39 -12.99 -3.52
C PRO A 309 -9.22 -13.65 -2.78
N ILE A 310 -8.00 -13.08 -2.79
CA ILE A 310 -6.89 -13.66 -2.01
C ILE A 310 -7.20 -13.55 -0.52
N ASN A 311 -7.62 -12.36 -0.08
CA ASN A 311 -8.12 -12.14 1.26
C ASN A 311 -9.65 -12.31 1.34
N SER A 312 -10.12 -12.65 2.53
CA SER A 312 -11.51 -12.98 2.88
C SER A 312 -11.82 -12.60 4.33
N PRO A 313 -13.09 -12.66 4.76
CA PRO A 313 -13.45 -12.53 6.17
C PRO A 313 -12.83 -13.56 7.14
N PHE A 314 -12.17 -14.61 6.61
CA PHE A 314 -11.53 -15.67 7.39
C PHE A 314 -10.04 -15.39 7.63
N ASP A 315 -9.27 -16.38 8.08
CA ASP A 315 -7.82 -16.29 8.16
C ASP A 315 -7.20 -16.70 6.82
N ASP A 316 -6.50 -15.77 6.16
CA ASP A 316 -5.69 -15.97 4.95
C ASP A 316 -4.20 -15.79 5.29
N LEU A 317 -3.43 -16.86 5.06
CA LEU A 317 -2.13 -17.11 5.67
C LEU A 317 -1.06 -17.41 4.62
N LEU A 318 0.17 -16.96 4.91
CA LEU A 318 1.41 -17.43 4.28
C LEU A 318 1.40 -17.42 2.74
N TYR A 319 1.59 -16.25 2.14
CA TYR A 319 1.72 -16.13 0.68
C TYR A 319 3.17 -16.34 0.23
N VAL A 320 3.41 -17.39 -0.55
CA VAL A 320 4.76 -17.79 -0.99
C VAL A 320 4.79 -17.87 -2.51
N VAL A 321 5.56 -16.97 -3.14
CA VAL A 321 5.78 -16.94 -4.60
C VAL A 321 7.02 -17.72 -4.99
N ASP A 322 7.03 -18.28 -6.19
CA ASP A 322 8.24 -18.83 -6.80
C ASP A 322 9.20 -17.75 -7.33
N ARG A 323 10.40 -18.15 -7.76
CA ARG A 323 11.46 -17.25 -8.27
C ARG A 323 11.03 -16.35 -9.42
N ASN A 324 10.16 -16.86 -10.29
CA ASN A 324 9.73 -16.15 -11.50
C ASN A 324 8.44 -15.34 -11.30
N ASN A 325 7.86 -15.42 -10.09
CA ASN A 325 6.54 -14.89 -9.75
C ASN A 325 5.48 -15.36 -10.76
N GLN A 326 5.51 -16.66 -11.09
CA GLN A 326 4.58 -17.36 -11.98
C GLN A 326 3.53 -18.14 -11.18
N PHE A 327 3.95 -18.74 -10.06
CA PHE A 327 3.07 -19.47 -9.17
C PHE A 327 3.20 -18.96 -7.74
N ALA A 328 2.10 -19.01 -7.01
CA ALA A 328 2.09 -18.75 -5.59
C ALA A 328 1.29 -19.80 -4.85
N TYR A 329 1.63 -19.99 -3.58
CA TYR A 329 0.84 -20.73 -2.63
C TYR A 329 0.33 -19.78 -1.55
N PHE A 330 -0.88 -20.01 -1.08
CA PHE A 330 -1.37 -19.43 0.17
C PHE A 330 -2.35 -20.39 0.83
N ALA A 331 -2.55 -20.22 2.14
CA ALA A 331 -3.51 -21.01 2.89
C ALA A 331 -4.69 -20.13 3.34
N SER A 332 -5.88 -20.70 3.43
CA SER A 332 -7.06 -19.99 3.91
C SER A 332 -7.97 -20.90 4.71
N LYS A 333 -8.51 -20.37 5.81
CA LYS A 333 -9.55 -21.03 6.62
C LYS A 333 -10.96 -20.83 6.06
N ARG A 334 -11.14 -20.28 4.86
CA ARG A 334 -12.46 -20.20 4.23
C ARG A 334 -13.03 -21.59 3.96
N GLU A 335 -14.29 -21.82 4.37
CA GLU A 335 -15.09 -23.03 4.04
C GLU A 335 -14.41 -24.40 4.32
N THR A 336 -13.47 -24.44 5.26
CA THR A 336 -12.74 -25.68 5.60
C THR A 336 -13.34 -26.41 6.80
N GLY A 337 -14.03 -25.70 7.69
CA GLY A 337 -14.50 -26.21 8.98
C GLY A 337 -13.35 -26.62 9.91
N ASN A 338 -13.66 -26.83 11.20
CA ASN A 338 -12.80 -27.43 12.24
C ASN A 338 -11.28 -27.12 12.12
N ASP A 339 -10.43 -28.15 12.27
CA ASP A 339 -8.96 -28.13 12.29
C ASP A 339 -8.35 -28.22 10.89
N LEU A 340 -9.15 -27.94 9.84
CA LEU A 340 -8.70 -27.98 8.46
C LEU A 340 -8.44 -26.58 7.91
N ILE A 341 -7.51 -26.50 6.96
CA ILE A 341 -7.21 -25.31 6.17
C ILE A 341 -7.01 -25.73 4.71
N SER A 342 -7.46 -24.88 3.79
CA SER A 342 -7.25 -25.07 2.36
C SER A 342 -5.93 -24.45 1.98
N VAL A 343 -5.07 -25.21 1.31
CA VAL A 343 -3.83 -24.74 0.69
C VAL A 343 -4.06 -24.65 -0.80
N TYR A 344 -4.03 -23.43 -1.30
CA TYR A 344 -4.22 -23.11 -2.71
C TYR A 344 -2.87 -22.98 -3.40
N ARG A 345 -2.75 -23.55 -4.59
CA ARG A 345 -1.73 -23.19 -5.57
C ARG A 345 -2.41 -22.39 -6.66
N ILE A 346 -1.86 -21.21 -6.96
CA ILE A 346 -2.41 -20.30 -7.97
C ILE A 346 -1.37 -19.94 -9.02
N ALA A 347 -1.83 -19.57 -10.22
CA ALA A 347 -1.01 -18.83 -11.16
C ALA A 347 -1.06 -17.33 -10.80
N VAL A 348 0.10 -16.68 -10.78
CA VAL A 348 0.21 -15.24 -10.49
C VAL A 348 -0.09 -14.45 -11.76
N ASP A 349 -1.16 -13.66 -11.73
CA ASP A 349 -1.45 -12.68 -12.77
C ASP A 349 -0.78 -11.35 -12.41
N LYS A 350 0.29 -11.00 -13.13
CA LYS A 350 1.01 -9.72 -12.96
C LYS A 350 0.17 -8.51 -13.37
N ASN A 351 -0.86 -8.73 -14.21
CA ASN A 351 -1.77 -7.72 -14.73
C ASN A 351 -3.21 -7.96 -14.27
N ARG A 352 -3.37 -8.36 -13.00
CA ARG A 352 -4.64 -8.75 -12.39
C ARG A 352 -5.74 -7.72 -12.66
N ARG A 353 -6.64 -8.04 -13.58
CA ARG A 353 -7.76 -7.15 -13.94
C ARG A 353 -8.79 -7.17 -12.83
N LYS A 354 -9.06 -5.99 -12.28
CA LYS A 354 -10.14 -5.75 -11.33
C LYS A 354 -11.37 -5.25 -12.08
N ARG A 355 -12.52 -5.83 -11.77
CA ARG A 355 -13.82 -5.36 -12.26
C ARG A 355 -14.77 -5.14 -11.08
N PRO A 356 -15.77 -4.27 -11.20
CA PRO A 356 -16.82 -4.17 -10.19
C PRO A 356 -17.50 -5.53 -9.94
N ALA A 357 -17.84 -5.81 -8.67
CA ALA A 357 -18.66 -6.96 -8.31
C ALA A 357 -20.07 -6.81 -8.88
N LYS A 358 -20.66 -7.89 -9.43
CA LYS A 358 -22.06 -7.90 -9.93
C LYS A 358 -23.11 -8.10 -8.83
N GLY A 359 -22.68 -8.10 -7.55
CA GLY A 359 -23.52 -8.34 -6.38
C GLY A 359 -22.97 -9.45 -5.49
N LEU A 360 -23.72 -9.76 -4.43
CA LEU A 360 -23.29 -10.72 -3.40
C LEU A 360 -23.03 -12.13 -3.97
N GLU A 361 -23.83 -12.59 -4.93
CA GLU A 361 -23.65 -13.93 -5.52
C GLU A 361 -22.32 -14.05 -6.29
N ASP A 362 -21.92 -13.01 -7.03
CA ASP A 362 -20.62 -12.95 -7.71
C ASP A 362 -19.47 -12.97 -6.69
N ILE A 363 -19.62 -12.26 -5.56
CA ILE A 363 -18.63 -12.30 -4.47
C ILE A 363 -18.55 -13.70 -3.86
N ILE A 364 -19.68 -14.31 -3.52
CA ILE A 364 -19.72 -15.66 -2.95
C ILE A 364 -19.11 -16.67 -3.91
N ASP A 365 -19.43 -16.59 -5.20
CA ASP A 365 -18.89 -17.51 -6.19
C ASP A 365 -17.37 -17.40 -6.34
N ARG A 366 -16.85 -16.16 -6.39
CA ARG A 366 -15.40 -15.91 -6.43
C ARG A 366 -14.69 -16.29 -5.13
N ALA A 367 -15.38 -16.19 -3.99
CA ALA A 367 -14.83 -16.56 -2.69
C ALA A 367 -14.55 -18.06 -2.56
N LYS A 368 -15.31 -18.92 -3.27
CA LYS A 368 -15.14 -20.39 -3.25
C LYS A 368 -13.77 -20.84 -3.75
N LEU A 369 -13.13 -20.05 -4.61
CA LEU A 369 -11.82 -20.36 -5.20
C LEU A 369 -11.77 -21.78 -5.80
N ASN A 370 -12.81 -22.12 -6.58
CA ASN A 370 -12.89 -23.41 -7.24
C ASN A 370 -11.66 -23.63 -8.13
N VAL A 371 -11.12 -24.87 -8.09
CA VAL A 371 -10.02 -25.27 -8.96
C VAL A 371 -10.47 -25.06 -10.40
N THR A 372 -9.72 -24.26 -11.13
CA THR A 372 -10.05 -23.92 -12.51
C THR A 372 -9.76 -25.14 -13.39
N LEU A 373 -10.80 -25.90 -13.75
CA LEU A 373 -10.68 -26.96 -14.75
C LEU A 373 -10.31 -26.32 -16.08
N LEU A 374 -9.17 -26.71 -16.65
CA LEU A 374 -8.65 -26.16 -17.91
C LEU A 374 -9.65 -26.26 -19.08
N SER A 375 -10.67 -27.14 -18.96
CA SER A 375 -11.75 -27.38 -19.92
C SER A 375 -13.00 -26.51 -19.76
N GLU A 376 -13.25 -25.89 -18.60
CA GLU A 376 -14.51 -25.16 -18.31
C GLU A 376 -14.36 -23.65 -18.48
N ARG A 377 -14.02 -23.20 -19.70
CA ARG A 377 -14.13 -21.79 -20.05
C ARG A 377 -15.46 -21.52 -20.74
N GLN A 378 -16.45 -21.00 -20.01
CA GLN A 378 -17.54 -20.25 -20.64
C GLN A 378 -17.09 -18.80 -20.93
N PRO A 379 -17.45 -18.25 -22.10
CA PRO A 379 -17.20 -16.84 -22.43
C PRO A 379 -18.11 -15.95 -21.57
N VAL A 380 -17.52 -14.91 -20.96
CA VAL A 380 -18.26 -13.92 -20.17
C VAL A 380 -18.99 -12.96 -21.12
N ASP A 381 -20.28 -12.76 -20.84
CA ASP A 381 -21.27 -11.96 -21.55
C ASP A 381 -20.86 -10.46 -21.69
N GLU A 382 -20.76 -10.01 -22.94
CA GLU A 382 -20.39 -8.65 -23.41
C GLU A 382 -21.60 -7.70 -23.55
N SER A 383 -22.82 -8.12 -23.18
CA SER A 383 -24.06 -7.39 -23.48
C SER A 383 -24.32 -6.09 -22.67
N ALA A 384 -23.40 -5.62 -21.83
CA ALA A 384 -23.65 -4.47 -20.94
C ALA A 384 -22.96 -3.14 -21.35
N VAL A 385 -22.44 -2.99 -22.58
CA VAL A 385 -21.70 -1.77 -23.00
C VAL A 385 -22.16 -1.22 -24.36
N ASN A 386 -23.37 -1.55 -24.82
CA ASN A 386 -23.96 -0.92 -25.99
C ASN A 386 -25.10 0.01 -25.57
N ASP A 387 -24.75 1.22 -25.16
CA ASP A 387 -25.57 2.41 -25.33
C ASP A 387 -24.68 3.63 -25.12
N ILE A 388 -24.16 4.15 -26.24
CA ILE A 388 -23.85 5.54 -26.60
C ILE A 388 -23.02 5.43 -27.88
N THR A 389 -23.71 5.32 -29.01
CA THR A 389 -23.16 5.73 -30.30
C THR A 389 -24.31 6.18 -31.17
N GLU A 390 -24.44 7.49 -31.37
CA GLU A 390 -24.93 7.99 -32.65
C GLU A 390 -24.43 9.40 -32.93
N ASN A 391 -24.09 9.60 -34.20
CA ASN A 391 -23.75 10.83 -34.93
C ASN A 391 -22.28 11.30 -34.92
N LYS A 392 -21.56 10.97 -36.00
CA LYS A 392 -21.44 11.89 -37.15
C LYS A 392 -20.81 11.19 -38.36
N THR A 393 -21.44 11.37 -39.52
CA THR A 393 -21.01 10.92 -40.83
C THR A 393 -20.23 12.03 -41.56
N LYS A 394 -19.26 11.58 -42.37
CA LYS A 394 -18.62 12.21 -43.54
C LYS A 394 -17.59 13.31 -43.29
N GLU A 395 -16.33 12.91 -43.39
CA GLU A 395 -15.35 13.50 -44.31
C GLU A 395 -14.37 12.41 -44.74
N GLN A 396 -14.37 12.08 -46.04
CA GLN A 396 -13.40 11.20 -46.67
C GLN A 396 -12.23 12.05 -47.17
N GLN A 397 -11.05 11.89 -46.58
CA GLN A 397 -9.79 12.04 -47.29
C GLN A 397 -8.78 10.99 -46.79
N ASN A 398 -8.15 10.33 -47.75
CA ASN A 398 -7.17 9.23 -47.65
C ASN A 398 -6.33 9.18 -46.37
N THR A 399 -6.73 8.30 -45.44
CA THR A 399 -5.83 7.66 -44.46
C THR A 399 -6.13 6.17 -44.47
N LYS A 400 -5.12 5.32 -44.75
CA LYS A 400 -5.21 3.87 -44.49
C LYS A 400 -5.26 3.67 -42.97
N THR A 401 -6.46 3.80 -42.40
CA THR A 401 -6.72 3.42 -41.01
C THR A 401 -6.54 1.91 -40.92
N LEU A 402 -5.73 1.47 -39.97
CA LEU A 402 -5.44 0.06 -39.71
C LEU A 402 -6.61 -0.53 -38.90
N THR A 403 -7.79 -0.59 -39.53
CA THR A 403 -8.96 -1.30 -39.01
C THR A 403 -8.79 -2.79 -39.29
N LEU A 404 -8.77 -3.58 -38.22
CA LEU A 404 -8.96 -5.03 -38.29
C LEU A 404 -10.43 -5.27 -38.71
N PRO A 405 -10.71 -5.87 -39.88
CA PRO A 405 -12.08 -6.24 -40.21
C PRO A 405 -12.56 -7.30 -39.21
N GLU A 406 -13.74 -7.09 -38.65
CA GLU A 406 -14.46 -8.16 -37.97
C GLU A 406 -14.78 -9.26 -38.99
N LEU A 407 -14.48 -10.50 -38.61
CA LEU A 407 -15.00 -11.67 -39.29
C LEU A 407 -16.52 -11.71 -39.13
N GLN A 408 -17.24 -11.24 -40.15
CA GLN A 408 -18.69 -11.32 -40.26
C GLN A 408 -19.02 -12.54 -41.13
N PRO A 409 -19.30 -13.74 -40.55
CA PRO A 409 -19.57 -14.92 -41.35
C PRO A 409 -20.86 -14.73 -42.17
N LYS A 410 -20.72 -14.59 -43.50
CA LYS A 410 -21.86 -14.69 -44.42
C LYS A 410 -22.36 -16.13 -44.45
N LYS A 411 -23.68 -16.31 -44.61
CA LYS A 411 -24.25 -17.59 -45.04
C LYS A 411 -23.66 -17.94 -46.40
N ILE A 412 -22.87 -19.00 -46.49
CA ILE A 412 -22.26 -19.46 -47.74
C ILE A 412 -22.91 -20.79 -48.13
N THR A 413 -23.43 -20.86 -49.35
CA THR A 413 -24.09 -22.03 -49.96
C THR A 413 -23.18 -22.79 -50.95
N ASP A 414 -21.90 -22.41 -51.09
CA ASP A 414 -20.95 -23.04 -52.03
C ASP A 414 -19.48 -23.13 -51.53
N ASN A 415 -18.85 -24.28 -51.78
CA ASN A 415 -17.54 -24.68 -51.23
C ASN A 415 -16.34 -23.85 -51.75
N ILE A 416 -16.47 -23.20 -52.92
CA ILE A 416 -15.40 -22.39 -53.53
C ILE A 416 -15.29 -21.01 -52.85
N ALA A 417 -16.42 -20.38 -52.50
CA ALA A 417 -16.44 -19.10 -51.80
C ALA A 417 -15.87 -19.23 -50.37
N PHE A 418 -16.05 -20.40 -49.74
CA PHE A 418 -15.51 -20.73 -48.42
C PHE A 418 -13.98 -20.79 -48.40
N LYS A 419 -13.36 -21.46 -49.39
CA LYS A 419 -11.88 -21.51 -49.52
C LYS A 419 -11.26 -20.13 -49.72
N GLN A 420 -11.94 -19.25 -50.46
CA GLN A 420 -11.44 -17.91 -50.71
C GLN A 420 -11.53 -17.02 -49.46
N ALA A 421 -12.64 -17.06 -48.73
CA ALA A 421 -12.80 -16.29 -47.48
C ALA A 421 -11.70 -16.62 -46.44
N VAL A 422 -11.38 -17.90 -46.24
CA VAL A 422 -10.33 -18.32 -45.30
C VAL A 422 -8.93 -17.89 -45.76
N LYS A 423 -8.69 -17.82 -47.08
CA LYS A 423 -7.44 -17.26 -47.64
C LYS A 423 -7.35 -15.76 -47.39
N ASP A 424 -8.46 -15.04 -47.54
CA ASP A 424 -8.54 -13.60 -47.26
C ASP A 424 -8.26 -13.33 -45.76
N ASP A 425 -8.81 -14.14 -44.85
CA ASP A 425 -8.54 -14.06 -43.41
C ASP A 425 -7.06 -14.30 -43.07
N LYS A 426 -6.43 -15.29 -43.72
CA LYS A 426 -4.99 -15.55 -43.59
C LYS A 426 -4.17 -14.34 -44.04
N GLN A 427 -4.55 -13.71 -45.14
CA GLN A 427 -3.86 -12.52 -45.65
C GLN A 427 -4.01 -11.33 -44.68
N ILE A 428 -5.21 -11.13 -44.14
CA ILE A 428 -5.50 -10.11 -43.14
C ILE A 428 -4.65 -10.33 -41.88
N ILE A 429 -4.66 -11.54 -41.30
CA ILE A 429 -3.88 -11.82 -40.09
C ILE A 429 -2.37 -11.73 -40.33
N SER A 430 -1.89 -12.17 -41.50
CA SER A 430 -0.46 -12.06 -41.85
C SER A 430 -0.03 -10.60 -41.94
N LYS A 431 -0.83 -9.75 -42.59
CA LYS A 431 -0.57 -8.31 -42.68
C LYS A 431 -0.62 -7.64 -41.30
N ASN A 432 -1.59 -8.01 -40.46
CA ASN A 432 -1.72 -7.45 -39.12
C ASN A 432 -0.62 -7.91 -38.17
N LEU A 433 -0.09 -9.13 -38.34
CA LEU A 433 1.08 -9.64 -37.63
C LEU A 433 2.30 -8.80 -38.01
N GLU A 434 2.60 -8.71 -39.32
CA GLU A 434 3.71 -7.92 -39.85
C GLU A 434 3.68 -6.46 -39.35
N GLN A 435 2.51 -5.81 -39.39
CA GLN A 435 2.35 -4.45 -38.87
C GLN A 435 2.60 -4.34 -37.36
N THR A 436 2.31 -5.39 -36.58
CA THR A 436 2.56 -5.40 -35.13
C THR A 436 4.03 -5.62 -34.84
N GLU A 437 4.68 -6.51 -35.59
CA GLU A 437 6.11 -6.79 -35.48
C GLU A 437 6.93 -5.56 -35.86
N ASN A 438 6.57 -4.89 -36.97
CA ASN A 438 7.21 -3.64 -37.38
C ASN A 438 7.05 -2.54 -36.32
N LEU A 439 5.85 -2.38 -35.76
CA LEU A 439 5.59 -1.40 -34.70
C LEU A 439 6.37 -1.72 -33.42
N ARG A 440 6.44 -3.00 -33.03
CA ARG A 440 7.26 -3.48 -31.91
C ARG A 440 8.72 -3.08 -32.12
N ASP A 441 9.28 -3.35 -33.30
CA ASP A 441 10.71 -3.15 -33.59
C ASP A 441 11.05 -1.66 -33.62
N ILE A 442 10.20 -0.83 -34.24
CA ILE A 442 10.32 0.63 -34.20
C ILE A 442 10.38 1.15 -32.76
N ILE A 443 9.46 0.69 -31.91
CA ILE A 443 9.36 1.15 -30.52
C ILE A 443 10.52 0.62 -29.67
N LEU A 444 10.99 -0.60 -29.91
CA LEU A 444 12.16 -1.16 -29.23
C LEU A 444 13.45 -0.40 -29.56
N VAL A 445 13.66 -0.09 -30.84
CA VAL A 445 14.78 0.76 -31.28
C VAL A 445 14.68 2.16 -30.66
N THR A 446 13.47 2.74 -30.63
CA THR A 446 13.24 4.03 -29.97
C THR A 446 13.61 3.99 -28.49
N ALA A 447 13.25 2.92 -27.78
CA ALA A 447 13.62 2.74 -26.37
C ALA A 447 15.14 2.70 -26.17
N TYR A 448 15.84 1.95 -27.03
CA TYR A 448 17.30 1.84 -27.01
C TYR A 448 17.99 3.19 -27.29
N GLU A 449 17.54 3.93 -28.30
CA GLU A 449 18.11 5.24 -28.65
C GLU A 449 17.91 6.26 -27.53
N LYS A 450 16.73 6.29 -26.91
CA LYS A 450 16.41 7.19 -25.80
C LYS A 450 17.26 6.90 -24.57
N SER A 451 17.42 5.62 -24.22
CA SER A 451 18.32 5.19 -23.14
C SER A 451 19.77 5.59 -23.43
N THR A 452 20.26 5.39 -24.66
CA THR A 452 21.62 5.75 -25.05
C THR A 452 21.84 7.28 -25.02
N GLN A 453 20.86 8.07 -25.45
CA GLN A 453 20.91 9.53 -25.36
C GLN A 453 20.97 10.01 -23.91
N ALA A 454 20.19 9.40 -23.03
CA ALA A 454 20.21 9.71 -21.60
C ALA A 454 21.56 9.41 -20.96
N ASP A 455 22.19 8.28 -21.28
CA ASP A 455 23.53 7.94 -20.81
C ASP A 455 24.60 8.91 -21.31
N ALA A 456 24.49 9.35 -22.56
CA ALA A 456 25.38 10.35 -23.12
C ALA A 456 25.27 11.69 -22.37
N LEU A 457 24.05 12.13 -22.02
CA LEU A 457 23.82 13.34 -21.22
C LEU A 457 24.33 13.19 -19.79
N LYS A 458 24.05 12.06 -19.12
CA LYS A 458 24.59 11.78 -17.78
C LYS A 458 26.11 11.81 -17.77
N LYS A 459 26.76 11.24 -18.79
CA LYS A 459 28.23 11.25 -18.92
C LYS A 459 28.77 12.67 -19.12
N LYS A 460 28.11 13.49 -19.95
CA LYS A 460 28.47 14.91 -20.13
C LYS A 460 28.32 15.70 -18.83
N ALA A 461 27.16 15.58 -18.16
CA ALA A 461 26.90 16.23 -16.88
C ALA A 461 27.93 15.83 -15.81
N LYS A 462 28.24 14.53 -15.71
CA LYS A 462 29.28 14.02 -14.80
C LYS A 462 30.65 14.63 -15.10
N THR A 463 31.04 14.71 -16.37
CA THR A 463 32.32 15.32 -16.78
C THR A 463 32.37 16.81 -16.38
N ILE A 464 31.25 17.53 -16.51
CA ILE A 464 31.17 18.94 -16.08
C ILE A 464 31.33 19.05 -14.56
N LEU A 465 30.62 18.21 -13.80
CA LEU A 465 30.65 18.21 -12.33
C LEU A 465 32.02 17.78 -11.75
N GLU A 466 32.71 16.83 -12.39
CA GLU A 466 34.04 16.36 -11.95
C GLU A 466 35.15 17.41 -12.17
N ASN A 467 35.00 18.27 -13.18
CA ASN A 467 35.97 19.33 -13.48
C ASN A 467 35.59 20.67 -12.84
N LEU A 468 34.51 20.73 -12.05
CA LEU A 468 33.97 21.97 -11.51
C LEU A 468 34.98 22.68 -10.59
N ASP A 469 35.74 21.91 -9.80
CA ASP A 469 36.79 22.44 -8.91
C ASP A 469 38.02 22.98 -9.67
N GLN A 470 38.19 22.62 -10.95
CA GLN A 470 39.29 23.10 -11.80
C GLN A 470 38.97 24.43 -12.47
N VAL A 471 37.69 24.85 -12.48
CA VAL A 471 37.25 26.13 -13.05
C VAL A 471 37.53 27.23 -12.03
N PRO A 472 38.42 28.20 -12.28
CA PRO A 472 38.82 29.16 -11.26
C PRO A 472 37.73 30.19 -10.93
N ASP A 473 36.85 30.50 -11.88
CA ASP A 473 35.77 31.48 -11.70
C ASP A 473 34.51 30.86 -11.10
N LYS A 474 34.06 31.38 -9.95
CA LYS A 474 32.89 30.87 -9.23
C LYS A 474 31.57 31.11 -9.96
N LYS A 475 31.49 32.14 -10.81
CA LYS A 475 30.28 32.38 -11.62
C LYS A 475 30.19 31.37 -12.76
N GLU A 476 31.31 31.10 -13.41
CA GLU A 476 31.44 30.02 -14.39
C GLU A 476 31.16 28.64 -13.77
N GLN A 477 31.66 28.36 -12.55
CA GLN A 477 31.29 27.13 -11.81
C GLN A 477 29.77 27.00 -11.58
N ALA A 478 29.10 28.10 -11.17
CA ALA A 478 27.66 28.09 -10.94
C ALA A 478 26.87 27.89 -12.24
N PHE A 479 27.30 28.50 -13.33
CA PHE A 479 26.72 28.31 -14.66
C PHE A 479 26.88 26.86 -15.14
N LEU A 480 28.08 26.30 -15.05
CA LEU A 480 28.37 24.91 -15.41
C LEU A 480 27.59 23.91 -14.54
N LYS A 481 27.40 24.20 -13.24
CA LYS A 481 26.55 23.41 -12.35
C LYS A 481 25.08 23.44 -12.82
N GLN A 482 24.57 24.60 -13.22
CA GLN A 482 23.21 24.74 -13.76
C GLN A 482 23.06 24.02 -15.10
N GLU A 483 24.05 24.11 -15.98
CA GLU A 483 24.09 23.40 -17.25
C GLU A 483 24.10 21.87 -17.06
N ALA A 484 24.95 21.37 -16.15
CA ALA A 484 25.00 19.96 -15.80
C ALA A 484 23.67 19.48 -15.21
N GLN A 485 23.00 20.29 -14.39
CA GLN A 485 21.68 19.96 -13.85
C GLN A 485 20.62 19.86 -14.97
N GLY A 486 20.60 20.80 -15.92
CA GLY A 486 19.70 20.73 -17.07
C GLY A 486 19.90 19.46 -17.91
N MET A 487 21.15 19.05 -18.12
CA MET A 487 21.47 17.79 -18.80
C MET A 487 20.97 16.55 -18.03
N LEU A 488 21.02 16.57 -16.69
CA LEU A 488 20.48 15.48 -15.86
C LEU A 488 18.96 15.42 -15.93
N ASP A 489 18.28 16.57 -15.92
CA ASP A 489 16.83 16.64 -16.04
C ASP A 489 16.35 16.12 -17.42
N ASP A 490 17.04 16.50 -18.50
CA ASP A 490 16.81 15.96 -19.85
C ASP A 490 17.07 14.44 -19.91
N ALA A 491 18.12 13.95 -19.24
CA ALA A 491 18.42 12.53 -19.17
C ALA A 491 17.34 11.75 -18.40
N ILE A 492 16.77 12.32 -17.34
CA ILE A 492 15.65 11.71 -16.59
C ILE A 492 14.42 11.60 -17.50
N LYS A 493 14.10 12.66 -18.24
CA LYS A 493 12.97 12.64 -19.19
C LYS A 493 13.15 11.58 -20.27
N LEU A 494 14.33 11.51 -20.90
CA LEU A 494 14.64 10.51 -21.92
C LEU A 494 14.57 9.08 -21.37
N ASN A 495 15.00 8.87 -20.13
CA ASN A 495 14.90 7.58 -19.47
C ASN A 495 13.45 7.18 -19.18
N LYS A 496 12.58 8.11 -18.75
CA LYS A 496 11.14 7.87 -18.60
C LYS A 496 10.52 7.46 -19.93
N GLU A 497 10.83 8.17 -21.02
CA GLU A 497 10.40 7.83 -22.37
C GLU A 497 10.89 6.43 -22.81
N ALA A 498 12.16 6.11 -22.53
CA ALA A 498 12.76 4.81 -22.84
C ALA A 498 12.06 3.66 -22.10
N ILE A 499 11.75 3.84 -20.81
CA ILE A 499 11.01 2.86 -19.99
C ILE A 499 9.62 2.62 -20.58
N VAL A 500 8.89 3.68 -20.92
CA VAL A 500 7.56 3.57 -21.53
C VAL A 500 7.65 2.82 -22.85
N ALA A 501 8.51 3.26 -23.77
CA ALA A 501 8.67 2.61 -25.07
C ALA A 501 9.03 1.13 -24.93
N TYR A 502 9.96 0.78 -24.04
CA TYR A 502 10.35 -0.61 -23.80
C TYR A 502 9.20 -1.49 -23.29
N ASN A 503 8.35 -0.96 -22.40
CA ASN A 503 7.18 -1.68 -21.92
C ASN A 503 6.14 -1.90 -23.03
N ILE A 504 5.94 -0.89 -23.89
CA ILE A 504 5.05 -1.02 -25.05
C ILE A 504 5.57 -2.07 -26.04
N SER A 505 6.87 -2.09 -26.34
CA SER A 505 7.43 -3.09 -27.25
C SER A 505 7.24 -4.51 -26.71
N LYS A 506 7.37 -4.73 -25.38
CA LYS A 506 7.03 -6.02 -24.76
C LYS A 506 5.57 -6.42 -24.97
N HIS A 507 4.63 -5.51 -24.72
CA HIS A 507 3.20 -5.79 -24.94
C HIS A 507 2.86 -6.05 -26.41
N LEU A 508 3.54 -5.37 -27.33
CA LEU A 508 3.41 -5.63 -28.77
C LEU A 508 4.02 -6.97 -29.17
N SER A 509 5.13 -7.38 -28.54
CA SER A 509 5.72 -8.72 -28.72
C SER A 509 4.75 -9.83 -28.28
N GLU A 510 4.12 -9.69 -27.12
CA GLU A 510 3.06 -10.60 -26.66
C GLU A 510 1.86 -10.63 -27.63
N THR A 511 1.46 -9.47 -28.13
CA THR A 511 0.38 -9.35 -29.13
C THR A 511 0.75 -10.02 -30.46
N ALA A 512 2.00 -9.87 -30.92
CA ALA A 512 2.50 -10.53 -32.11
C ALA A 512 2.49 -12.06 -31.94
N GLU A 513 2.86 -12.58 -30.77
CA GLU A 513 2.82 -14.03 -30.51
C GLU A 513 1.39 -14.59 -30.55
N TYR A 514 0.40 -13.88 -30.00
CA TYR A 514 -1.01 -14.27 -30.17
C TYR A 514 -1.45 -14.26 -31.62
N LYS A 515 -1.07 -13.23 -32.39
CA LYS A 515 -1.36 -13.15 -33.84
C LYS A 515 -0.68 -14.26 -34.65
N LYS A 516 0.52 -14.66 -34.25
CA LYS A 516 1.25 -15.80 -34.85
C LYS A 516 0.55 -17.13 -34.57
N GLN A 517 0.01 -17.31 -33.36
CA GLN A 517 -0.81 -18.47 -33.02
C GLN A 517 -2.11 -18.48 -33.85
N ASP A 518 -2.79 -17.33 -33.98
CA ASP A 518 -4.00 -17.21 -34.80
C ASP A 518 -3.72 -17.56 -36.27
N LYS A 519 -2.60 -17.08 -36.83
CA LYS A 519 -2.14 -17.44 -38.17
C LYS A 519 -1.96 -18.96 -38.33
N LYS A 520 -1.25 -19.61 -37.40
CA LYS A 520 -1.03 -21.07 -37.42
C LYS A 520 -2.33 -21.86 -37.37
N VAL A 521 -3.30 -21.41 -36.58
CA VAL A 521 -4.61 -22.06 -36.46
C VAL A 521 -5.37 -22.00 -37.79
N ILE A 522 -5.32 -20.87 -38.49
CA ILE A 522 -5.94 -20.71 -39.83
C ILE A 522 -5.20 -21.53 -40.89
N GLU A 523 -3.86 -21.58 -40.83
CA GLU A 523 -3.06 -22.41 -41.73
C GLU A 523 -3.39 -23.90 -41.58
N SER A 524 -3.47 -24.39 -40.34
CA SER A 524 -3.90 -25.77 -40.06
C SER A 524 -5.34 -26.05 -40.52
N PHE A 525 -6.20 -25.04 -40.49
CA PHE A 525 -7.56 -25.17 -41.00
C PHE A 525 -7.62 -25.25 -42.54
N LEU A 526 -6.81 -24.44 -43.24
CA LEU A 526 -6.68 -24.50 -44.70
C LEU A 526 -6.18 -25.88 -45.19
N GLU A 527 -5.27 -26.52 -44.45
CA GLU A 527 -4.80 -27.89 -44.76
C GLU A 527 -5.95 -28.90 -44.68
N LYS A 528 -6.82 -28.80 -43.66
CA LYS A 528 -8.00 -29.67 -43.50
C LYS A 528 -9.05 -29.46 -44.58
N ILE A 529 -9.18 -28.24 -45.12
CA ILE A 529 -10.05 -27.97 -46.27
C ILE A 529 -9.53 -28.65 -47.55
N ASN A 530 -8.21 -28.81 -47.68
CA ASN A 530 -7.60 -29.47 -48.83
C ASN A 530 -7.62 -31.00 -48.73
N SER A 531 -7.91 -31.58 -47.56
CA SER A 531 -7.99 -33.03 -47.35
C SER A 531 -9.37 -33.65 -47.64
N GLY A 532 -10.34 -32.88 -48.17
CA GLY A 532 -11.64 -33.41 -48.61
C GLY A 532 -12.66 -33.68 -47.50
N MET A 533 -12.58 -32.94 -46.39
CA MET A 533 -13.51 -33.03 -45.26
C MET A 533 -14.95 -32.68 -45.67
N ASP A 534 -15.95 -33.34 -45.09
CA ASP A 534 -17.37 -33.06 -45.34
C ASP A 534 -17.78 -31.66 -44.82
N SER A 535 -18.89 -31.14 -45.35
CA SER A 535 -19.33 -29.76 -45.12
C SER A 535 -19.64 -29.45 -43.66
N ASP A 536 -20.20 -30.40 -42.91
CA ASP A 536 -20.62 -30.18 -41.53
C ASP A 536 -19.40 -30.16 -40.59
N SER A 537 -18.46 -31.07 -40.82
CA SER A 537 -17.17 -31.09 -40.13
C SER A 537 -16.35 -29.82 -40.40
N LEU A 538 -16.35 -29.32 -41.64
CA LEU A 538 -15.70 -28.07 -42.03
C LEU A 538 -16.32 -26.85 -41.33
N PHE A 539 -17.65 -26.78 -41.28
CA PHE A 539 -18.38 -25.70 -40.61
C PHE A 539 -18.08 -25.67 -39.10
N GLN A 540 -18.08 -26.82 -38.44
CA GLN A 540 -17.76 -26.91 -37.01
C GLN A 540 -16.30 -26.54 -36.72
N ALA A 541 -15.37 -26.97 -37.57
CA ALA A 541 -13.95 -26.65 -37.44
C ALA A 541 -13.68 -25.16 -37.66
N TYR A 542 -14.33 -24.52 -38.63
CA TYR A 542 -14.22 -23.08 -38.86
C TYR A 542 -14.77 -22.25 -37.69
N ASN A 543 -15.94 -22.61 -37.15
CA ASN A 543 -16.49 -21.93 -35.97
C ASN A 543 -15.57 -22.04 -34.74
N LYS A 544 -14.83 -23.15 -34.58
CA LYS A 544 -13.80 -23.29 -33.54
C LYS A 544 -12.62 -22.35 -33.77
N VAL A 545 -12.18 -22.20 -35.03
CA VAL A 545 -11.13 -21.23 -35.41
C VAL A 545 -11.57 -19.81 -35.08
N CYS A 546 -12.77 -19.39 -35.51
CA CYS A 546 -13.30 -18.05 -35.24
C CYS A 546 -13.40 -17.77 -33.73
N LYS A 547 -13.92 -18.71 -32.93
CA LYS A 547 -13.97 -18.58 -31.46
C LYS A 547 -12.59 -18.40 -30.84
N GLN A 548 -11.59 -19.12 -31.33
CA GLN A 548 -10.22 -19.04 -30.81
C GLN A 548 -9.54 -17.72 -31.19
N VAL A 549 -9.70 -17.26 -32.43
CA VAL A 549 -9.19 -15.96 -32.91
C VAL A 549 -9.84 -14.82 -32.13
N ASN A 550 -11.17 -14.80 -32.00
CA ASN A 550 -11.89 -13.76 -31.24
C ASN A 550 -11.44 -13.71 -29.78
N LYS A 551 -11.22 -14.87 -29.16
CA LYS A 551 -10.69 -14.97 -27.79
C LYS A 551 -9.30 -14.37 -27.67
N ASN A 552 -8.44 -14.52 -28.67
CA ASN A 552 -7.09 -13.95 -28.68
C ASN A 552 -7.10 -12.44 -28.98
N GLN A 553 -8.00 -11.95 -29.84
CA GLN A 553 -8.15 -10.52 -30.14
C GLN A 553 -8.48 -9.67 -28.90
N SER A 554 -9.25 -10.21 -27.95
CA SER A 554 -9.52 -9.55 -26.66
C SER A 554 -8.25 -9.25 -25.84
N LYS A 555 -7.15 -9.96 -26.11
CA LYS A 555 -5.86 -9.82 -25.43
C LYS A 555 -4.90 -8.86 -26.11
N TYR A 556 -5.19 -8.41 -27.34
CA TYR A 556 -4.29 -7.52 -28.06
C TYR A 556 -4.15 -6.19 -27.33
N VAL A 557 -2.91 -5.76 -27.12
CA VAL A 557 -2.59 -4.44 -26.55
C VAL A 557 -2.30 -3.48 -27.70
N THR A 558 -2.90 -2.30 -27.66
CA THR A 558 -2.65 -1.22 -28.61
C THR A 558 -2.26 0.03 -27.84
N ILE A 559 -1.56 0.96 -28.49
CA ILE A 559 -1.21 2.26 -27.89
C ILE A 559 -2.48 2.98 -27.38
N ASP A 560 -3.60 2.88 -28.10
CA ASP A 560 -4.87 3.49 -27.68
C ASP A 560 -5.49 2.84 -26.43
N LYS A 561 -5.42 1.50 -26.31
CA LYS A 561 -5.83 0.79 -25.09
C LYS A 561 -4.97 1.21 -23.91
N GLU A 562 -3.70 1.46 -24.15
CA GLU A 562 -2.72 1.83 -23.13
C GLU A 562 -2.86 3.30 -22.66
N ILE A 563 -3.18 4.21 -23.58
CA ILE A 563 -3.62 5.58 -23.27
C ILE A 563 -4.93 5.54 -22.47
N THR A 564 -5.88 4.70 -22.88
CA THR A 564 -7.16 4.54 -22.18
C THR A 564 -6.96 4.03 -20.75
N LEU A 565 -6.06 3.07 -20.54
CA LEU A 565 -5.73 2.56 -19.23
C LEU A 565 -5.11 3.63 -18.32
N ARG A 566 -4.14 4.40 -18.84
CA ARG A 566 -3.52 5.51 -18.12
C ARG A 566 -4.51 6.62 -17.75
N ASN A 567 -5.40 6.99 -18.67
CA ASN A 567 -6.47 7.95 -18.40
C ASN A 567 -7.40 7.47 -17.28
N LYS A 568 -7.70 6.16 -17.20
CA LYS A 568 -8.47 5.58 -16.09
C LYS A 568 -7.72 5.68 -14.76
N ILE A 569 -6.39 5.51 -14.76
CA ILE A 569 -5.57 5.68 -13.56
C ILE A 569 -5.60 7.14 -13.09
N ILE A 570 -5.41 8.11 -14.00
CA ILE A 570 -5.53 9.54 -13.68
C ILE A 570 -6.90 9.85 -13.07
N ALA A 571 -7.99 9.41 -13.71
CA ALA A 571 -9.35 9.65 -13.22
C ALA A 571 -9.57 9.08 -11.82
N LYS A 572 -9.07 7.86 -11.55
CA LYS A 572 -9.12 7.24 -10.22
C LYS A 572 -8.34 8.06 -9.20
N ASN A 573 -7.11 8.44 -9.52
CA ASN A 573 -6.25 9.23 -8.64
C ASN A 573 -6.86 10.61 -8.34
N LEU A 574 -7.48 11.28 -9.33
CA LEU A 574 -8.21 12.54 -9.13
C LEU A 574 -9.37 12.39 -8.15
N GLY A 575 -10.11 11.28 -8.21
CA GLY A 575 -11.16 10.96 -7.22
C GLY A 575 -10.60 10.84 -5.80
N ILE A 576 -9.44 10.18 -5.65
CA ILE A 576 -8.77 10.05 -4.34
C ILE A 576 -8.24 11.40 -3.86
N ILE A 577 -7.60 12.19 -4.73
CA ILE A 577 -7.10 13.54 -4.42
C ILE A 577 -8.24 14.43 -3.91
N LYS A 578 -9.38 14.44 -4.61
CA LYS A 578 -10.58 15.20 -4.20
C LYS A 578 -11.07 14.79 -2.82
N ASN A 579 -11.16 13.48 -2.55
CA ASN A 579 -11.59 12.98 -1.25
C ASN A 579 -10.59 13.32 -0.13
N ASN A 580 -9.29 13.20 -0.40
CA ASN A 580 -8.26 13.59 0.55
C ASN A 580 -8.32 15.10 0.86
N GLN A 581 -8.54 15.95 -0.15
CA GLN A 581 -8.69 17.39 0.05
C GLN A 581 -9.87 17.71 0.98
N ILE A 582 -11.02 17.05 0.79
CA ILE A 582 -12.19 17.19 1.69
C ILE A 582 -11.82 16.82 3.12
N GLU A 583 -11.12 15.70 3.32
CA GLU A 583 -10.69 15.26 4.65
C GLU A 583 -9.63 16.19 5.26
N ILE A 584 -8.68 16.71 4.46
CA ILE A 584 -7.71 17.74 4.89
C ILE A 584 -8.44 18.99 5.39
N THR A 585 -9.50 19.43 4.71
CA THR A 585 -10.35 20.54 5.17
C THR A 585 -10.98 20.23 6.53
N LYS A 586 -11.59 19.04 6.69
CA LYS A 586 -12.18 18.62 7.98
C LYS A 586 -11.14 18.53 9.10
N TYR A 587 -9.94 18.04 8.81
CA TYR A 587 -8.85 18.03 9.78
C TYR A 587 -8.44 19.45 10.16
N THR A 588 -8.39 20.36 9.20
CA THR A 588 -8.09 21.78 9.43
C THR A 588 -9.13 22.42 10.35
N GLU A 589 -10.42 22.22 10.09
CA GLU A 589 -11.50 22.71 10.95
C GLU A 589 -11.39 22.15 12.38
N LYS A 590 -11.12 20.85 12.54
CA LYS A 590 -10.93 20.23 13.86
C LYS A 590 -9.69 20.76 14.59
N ILE A 591 -8.60 20.99 13.86
CA ILE A 591 -7.36 21.56 14.38
C ILE A 591 -7.64 22.98 14.89
N ASN A 592 -8.35 23.80 14.12
CA ASN A 592 -8.74 25.16 14.52
C ASN A 592 -9.58 25.12 15.80
N HIS A 593 -10.64 24.30 15.82
CA HIS A 593 -11.51 24.16 16.99
C HIS A 593 -10.77 23.69 18.25
N ILE A 594 -9.85 22.73 18.14
CA ILE A 594 -9.05 22.28 19.29
C ILE A 594 -8.06 23.36 19.73
N SER A 595 -7.48 24.10 18.79
CA SER A 595 -6.58 25.21 19.09
C SER A 595 -7.31 26.31 19.85
N ASP A 596 -8.54 26.65 19.45
CA ASP A 596 -9.40 27.60 20.17
C ASP A 596 -9.74 27.11 21.59
N ASN A 597 -10.05 25.82 21.74
CA ASN A 597 -10.31 25.21 23.04
C ASN A 597 -9.07 25.24 23.95
N ILE A 598 -7.87 25.01 23.39
CA ILE A 598 -6.60 25.11 24.13
C ILE A 598 -6.43 26.55 24.65
N ILE A 599 -6.61 27.55 23.79
CA ILE A 599 -6.52 28.97 24.17
C ILE A 599 -7.52 29.30 25.29
N ALA A 600 -8.76 28.83 25.17
CA ALA A 600 -9.79 29.03 26.19
C ALA A 600 -9.43 28.38 27.54
N ILE A 601 -8.89 27.15 27.53
CA ILE A 601 -8.45 26.46 28.75
C ILE A 601 -7.25 27.18 29.39
N GLU A 602 -6.28 27.65 28.59
CA GLU A 602 -5.14 28.42 29.08
C GLU A 602 -5.57 29.75 29.75
N GLN A 603 -6.60 30.41 29.21
CA GLN A 603 -7.20 31.58 29.84
C GLN A 603 -7.90 31.24 31.17
N GLN A 604 -8.61 30.10 31.25
CA GLN A 604 -9.26 29.66 32.48
C GLN A 604 -8.23 29.32 33.58
N ILE A 605 -7.12 28.67 33.23
CA ILE A 605 -6.01 28.34 34.15
C ILE A 605 -5.43 29.60 34.81
N THR A 606 -5.36 30.70 34.06
CA THR A 606 -4.79 31.98 34.54
C THR A 606 -5.60 32.56 35.71
N ASN A 607 -6.90 32.27 35.79
CA ASN A 607 -7.82 32.82 36.78
C ASN A 607 -8.32 31.77 37.81
N ALA A 608 -7.82 30.53 37.76
CA ALA A 608 -8.32 29.40 38.56
C ALA A 608 -7.70 29.30 39.95
N SER A 609 -8.46 28.79 40.92
CA SER A 609 -7.93 28.43 42.24
C SER A 609 -6.95 27.24 42.16
N PRO A 610 -6.08 27.01 43.17
CA PRO A 610 -5.09 25.93 43.14
C PRO A 610 -5.68 24.52 42.92
N GLN A 611 -6.90 24.28 43.40
CA GLN A 611 -7.58 22.98 43.29
C GLN A 611 -8.22 22.79 41.91
N GLU A 612 -8.71 23.85 41.27
CA GLU A 612 -9.27 23.84 39.91
C GLU A 612 -8.18 23.77 38.83
N LYS A 613 -7.02 24.37 39.13
CA LYS A 613 -5.87 24.44 38.22
C LYS A 613 -5.35 23.06 37.81
N THR A 614 -5.31 22.10 38.73
CA THR A 614 -4.81 20.73 38.44
C THR A 614 -5.67 20.01 37.39
N ASN A 615 -7.00 20.13 37.49
CA ASN A 615 -7.93 19.51 36.54
C ASN A 615 -7.90 20.20 35.16
N LEU A 616 -7.72 21.53 35.14
CA LEU A 616 -7.61 22.30 33.90
C LEU A 616 -6.27 22.03 33.18
N GLU A 617 -5.18 21.84 33.91
CA GLU A 617 -3.87 21.46 33.34
C GLU A 617 -3.89 20.05 32.73
N GLU A 618 -4.58 19.09 33.36
CA GLU A 618 -4.78 17.76 32.76
C GLU A 618 -5.63 17.83 31.48
N ASN A 619 -6.72 18.62 31.48
CA ASN A 619 -7.53 18.84 30.28
C ASN A 619 -6.74 19.53 29.16
N LEU A 620 -5.93 20.53 29.49
CA LEU A 620 -5.05 21.22 28.55
C LEU A 620 -4.08 20.25 27.88
N GLN A 621 -3.45 19.36 28.65
CA GLN A 621 -2.53 18.37 28.11
C GLN A 621 -3.24 17.40 27.16
N ASN A 622 -4.44 16.93 27.53
CA ASN A 622 -5.25 16.06 26.67
C ASN A 622 -5.64 16.73 25.33
N GLN A 623 -5.97 18.03 25.35
CA GLN A 623 -6.25 18.76 24.10
C GLN A 623 -4.99 18.95 23.25
N LYS A 624 -3.83 19.24 23.86
CA LYS A 624 -2.54 19.34 23.15
C LYS A 624 -2.11 18.03 22.49
N ASP A 625 -2.32 16.90 23.17
CA ASP A 625 -2.04 15.58 22.61
C ASP A 625 -2.97 15.26 21.43
N LYS A 626 -4.25 15.64 21.55
CA LYS A 626 -5.23 15.49 20.46
C LYS A 626 -4.91 16.39 19.26
N LEU A 627 -4.47 17.63 19.50
CA LEU A 627 -4.00 18.55 18.46
C LEU A 627 -2.81 17.95 17.69
N LYS A 628 -1.81 17.43 18.43
CA LYS A 628 -0.63 16.78 17.85
C LYS A 628 -1.02 15.60 16.95
N GLN A 629 -1.97 14.76 17.38
CA GLN A 629 -2.47 13.64 16.58
C GLN A 629 -3.15 14.11 15.29
N LEU A 630 -4.05 15.10 15.37
CA LEU A 630 -4.75 15.61 14.17
C LEU A 630 -3.80 16.25 13.16
N VAL A 631 -2.78 16.98 13.63
CA VAL A 631 -1.75 17.56 12.76
C VAL A 631 -0.97 16.47 12.03
N GLN A 632 -0.57 15.40 12.73
CA GLN A 632 0.10 14.25 12.11
C GLN A 632 -0.77 13.57 11.04
N GLU A 633 -2.05 13.35 11.33
CA GLU A 633 -3.00 12.76 10.39
C GLU A 633 -3.21 13.64 9.15
N LYS A 634 -3.34 14.96 9.32
CA LYS A 634 -3.43 15.94 8.22
C LYS A 634 -2.16 15.94 7.36
N THR A 635 -0.98 15.96 7.96
CA THR A 635 0.30 15.96 7.24
C THR A 635 0.47 14.70 6.41
N TYR A 636 0.17 13.53 6.98
CA TYR A 636 0.20 12.27 6.24
C TYR A 636 -0.72 12.30 5.00
N LEU A 637 -1.95 12.80 5.18
CA LEU A 637 -2.93 12.87 4.10
C LEU A 637 -2.51 13.87 3.01
N THR A 638 -1.85 14.96 3.41
CA THR A 638 -1.28 15.97 2.49
C THR A 638 -0.16 15.36 1.65
N ASN A 639 0.80 14.67 2.27
CA ASN A 639 1.90 14.02 1.56
C ASN A 639 1.41 12.95 0.58
N LYS A 640 0.41 12.15 1.00
CA LYS A 640 -0.23 11.17 0.12
C LYS A 640 -0.90 11.84 -1.09
N THR A 641 -1.50 13.02 -0.89
CA THR A 641 -2.15 13.77 -1.97
C THR A 641 -1.12 14.32 -2.96
N ASN A 642 -0.02 14.88 -2.46
CA ASN A 642 1.07 15.39 -3.29
C ASN A 642 1.73 14.29 -4.13
N TYR A 643 1.92 13.10 -3.55
CA TYR A 643 2.41 11.93 -4.28
C TYR A 643 1.49 11.54 -5.44
N LEU A 644 0.18 11.50 -5.22
CA LEU A 644 -0.80 11.16 -6.26
C LEU A 644 -0.85 12.23 -7.37
N ILE A 645 -0.65 13.50 -7.02
CA ILE A 645 -0.55 14.60 -7.98
C ILE A 645 0.69 14.40 -8.86
N ALA A 646 1.86 14.19 -8.25
CA ALA A 646 3.11 13.96 -8.97
C ALA A 646 3.02 12.73 -9.90
N GLN A 647 2.45 11.63 -9.40
CA GLN A 647 2.19 10.43 -10.20
C GLN A 647 1.25 10.71 -11.39
N ASN A 648 0.21 11.53 -11.20
CA ASN A 648 -0.69 11.88 -12.30
C ASN A 648 -0.01 12.74 -13.36
N THR A 649 0.87 13.65 -12.97
CA THR A 649 1.70 14.43 -13.89
C THR A 649 2.57 13.50 -14.72
N ASP A 650 3.27 12.56 -14.08
CA ASP A 650 4.09 11.58 -14.80
C ASP A 650 3.25 10.75 -15.79
N ILE A 651 2.10 10.22 -15.37
CA ILE A 651 1.21 9.45 -16.25
C ILE A 651 0.69 10.31 -17.42
N HIS A 652 0.44 11.60 -17.19
CA HIS A 652 0.02 12.52 -18.22
C HIS A 652 1.12 12.72 -19.28
N ASP A 653 2.37 12.87 -18.83
CA ASP A 653 3.53 12.95 -19.72
C ASP A 653 3.72 11.65 -20.51
N GLU A 654 3.52 10.48 -19.88
CA GLU A 654 3.52 9.20 -20.58
C GLU A 654 2.43 9.13 -21.66
N ILE A 655 1.22 9.63 -21.39
CA ILE A 655 0.13 9.69 -22.38
C ILE A 655 0.53 10.58 -23.57
N ASN A 656 1.12 11.73 -23.30
CA ASN A 656 1.56 12.65 -24.35
C ASN A 656 2.66 12.03 -25.20
N TYR A 657 3.60 11.32 -24.56
CA TYR A 657 4.61 10.55 -25.25
C TYR A 657 4.03 9.42 -26.11
N LEU A 658 3.05 8.67 -25.60
CA LEU A 658 2.37 7.62 -26.37
C LEU A 658 1.62 8.17 -27.60
N LYS A 659 1.00 9.35 -27.49
CA LYS A 659 0.39 10.04 -28.63
C LYS A 659 1.44 10.43 -29.68
N LEU A 660 2.59 10.95 -29.24
CA LEU A 660 3.70 11.32 -30.12
C LEU A 660 4.30 10.09 -30.82
N LEU A 661 4.54 9.00 -30.07
CA LEU A 661 4.98 7.72 -30.62
C LEU A 661 4.03 7.22 -31.71
N LYS A 662 2.72 7.29 -31.47
CA LYS A 662 1.69 6.89 -32.45
C LYS A 662 1.72 7.74 -33.73
N GLN A 663 2.02 9.04 -33.62
CA GLN A 663 2.10 9.93 -34.77
C GLN A 663 3.38 9.68 -35.60
N ASN A 664 4.51 9.48 -34.92
CA ASN A 664 5.82 9.38 -35.56
C ASN A 664 6.11 8.02 -36.17
N THR A 665 5.48 6.93 -35.70
CA THR A 665 5.70 5.58 -36.23
C THR A 665 5.33 5.40 -37.71
N ASN A 666 4.46 6.27 -38.25
CA ASN A 666 4.07 6.23 -39.66
C ASN A 666 5.12 6.84 -40.61
N GLN A 667 6.16 7.49 -40.08
CA GLN A 667 7.18 8.19 -40.86
C GLN A 667 8.54 7.47 -40.87
N ILE A 668 8.66 6.35 -40.14
CA ILE A 668 9.93 5.66 -39.91
C ILE A 668 10.19 4.59 -40.98
N ASN A 669 11.40 4.60 -41.54
CA ASN A 669 11.87 3.61 -42.51
C ASN A 669 12.18 2.28 -41.82
N ILE A 670 11.36 1.25 -42.08
CA ILE A 670 11.48 -0.06 -41.42
C ILE A 670 12.82 -0.77 -41.73
N ASN A 671 13.45 -0.49 -42.87
CA ASN A 671 14.73 -1.12 -43.23
C ASN A 671 15.88 -0.62 -42.34
N GLU A 672 15.87 0.66 -41.98
CA GLU A 672 16.86 1.25 -41.06
C GLU A 672 16.66 0.73 -39.62
N VAL A 673 15.40 0.52 -39.22
CA VAL A 673 15.05 -0.06 -37.92
C VAL A 673 15.61 -1.48 -37.80
N HIS A 674 15.44 -2.33 -38.82
CA HIS A 674 15.97 -3.70 -38.79
C HIS A 674 17.50 -3.74 -38.73
N GLN A 675 18.20 -2.79 -39.34
CA GLN A 675 19.67 -2.69 -39.22
C GLN A 675 20.07 -2.37 -37.78
N LYS A 676 19.43 -1.38 -37.15
CA LYS A 676 19.70 -1.02 -35.74
C LYS A 676 19.29 -2.11 -34.76
N LEU A 677 18.23 -2.86 -35.07
CA LEU A 677 17.75 -3.96 -34.23
C LEU A 677 18.84 -5.03 -34.01
N ALA A 678 19.69 -5.26 -35.02
CA ALA A 678 20.81 -6.21 -34.93
C ALA A 678 21.90 -5.78 -33.91
N GLU A 679 21.96 -4.49 -33.57
CA GLU A 679 22.91 -3.93 -32.60
C GLU A 679 22.36 -4.00 -31.15
N ILE A 680 21.07 -4.27 -30.97
CA ILE A 680 20.39 -4.24 -29.68
C ILE A 680 20.46 -5.61 -29.00
N ASN A 681 21.11 -5.66 -27.83
CA ASN A 681 20.94 -6.77 -26.90
C ASN A 681 19.77 -6.48 -25.96
N GLU A 682 18.62 -7.11 -26.21
CA GLU A 682 17.40 -6.91 -25.41
C GLU A 682 17.57 -7.24 -23.92
N ALA A 683 18.43 -8.21 -23.55
CA ALA A 683 18.66 -8.56 -22.16
C ALA A 683 19.47 -7.46 -21.43
N THR A 684 20.48 -6.91 -22.10
CA THR A 684 21.25 -5.77 -21.61
C THR A 684 20.37 -4.53 -21.48
N LEU A 685 19.55 -4.23 -22.49
CA LEU A 685 18.60 -3.12 -22.45
C LEU A 685 17.58 -3.32 -21.32
N SER A 686 17.03 -4.53 -21.14
CA SER A 686 16.10 -4.83 -20.05
C SER A 686 16.70 -4.56 -18.68
N LYS A 687 17.97 -4.94 -18.49
CA LYS A 687 18.68 -4.74 -17.22
C LYS A 687 18.88 -3.26 -16.95
N HIS A 688 19.38 -2.52 -17.94
CA HIS A 688 19.64 -1.09 -17.83
C HIS A 688 18.35 -0.28 -17.58
N ILE A 689 17.24 -0.62 -18.25
CA ILE A 689 15.92 -0.01 -18.03
C ILE A 689 15.42 -0.27 -16.60
N ALA A 690 15.67 -1.47 -16.05
CA ALA A 690 15.28 -1.80 -14.67
C ALA A 690 16.11 -1.05 -13.61
N GLU A 691 17.41 -0.87 -13.86
CA GLU A 691 18.31 -0.07 -13.01
C GLU A 691 17.87 1.41 -13.02
N THR A 692 17.71 1.97 -14.22
CA THR A 692 17.26 3.35 -14.43
C THR A 692 15.91 3.67 -13.78
N LYS A 693 14.96 2.74 -13.86
CA LYS A 693 13.66 2.88 -13.20
C LYS A 693 13.82 3.01 -11.68
N THR A 694 14.73 2.23 -11.10
CA THR A 694 15.01 2.26 -9.65
C THR A 694 15.59 3.61 -9.23
N ASP A 695 16.53 4.15 -10.02
CA ASP A 695 17.15 5.45 -9.75
C ASP A 695 16.14 6.61 -9.78
N ILE A 696 15.22 6.61 -10.75
CA ILE A 696 14.16 7.62 -10.87
C ILE A 696 13.18 7.55 -9.69
N GLU A 697 12.81 6.34 -9.26
CA GLU A 697 11.93 6.14 -8.10
C GLU A 697 12.59 6.62 -6.80
N MET A 698 13.92 6.45 -6.66
CA MET A 698 14.69 6.96 -5.52
C MET A 698 14.75 8.50 -5.49
N ASP A 699 15.06 9.15 -6.62
CA ASP A 699 15.10 10.62 -6.72
C ASP A 699 13.72 11.24 -6.42
N MET A 700 12.64 10.62 -6.88
CA MET A 700 11.27 11.06 -6.60
C MET A 700 10.94 10.97 -5.09
N ALA A 701 11.36 9.90 -4.43
CA ALA A 701 11.15 9.72 -3.00
C ALA A 701 11.93 10.75 -2.17
N GLU A 702 13.16 11.07 -2.58
CA GLU A 702 14.02 12.06 -1.93
C GLU A 702 13.47 13.48 -2.07
N ARG A 703 12.98 13.87 -3.26
CA ARG A 703 12.33 15.18 -3.47
C ARG A 703 11.05 15.35 -2.64
N ILE A 704 10.27 14.29 -2.47
CA ILE A 704 9.06 14.31 -1.65
C ILE A 704 9.40 14.41 -0.15
N ALA A 705 10.46 13.74 0.29
CA ALA A 705 10.94 13.83 1.67
C ALA A 705 11.50 15.23 1.99
N ASN A 706 12.28 15.81 1.07
CA ASN A 706 12.87 17.15 1.25
C ASN A 706 11.81 18.26 1.27
N ASN A 707 10.72 18.12 0.50
CA ASN A 707 9.57 19.04 0.57
C ASN A 707 8.78 18.99 1.89
N SER A 708 9.07 18.03 2.78
CA SER A 708 8.48 17.96 4.12
C SER A 708 9.38 18.47 5.25
N ASP A 709 10.66 18.80 4.96
CA ASP A 709 11.67 19.17 5.97
C ASP A 709 12.39 20.51 5.71
N THR A 710 12.05 21.26 4.66
CA THR A 710 12.65 22.59 4.38
C THR A 710 11.63 23.72 4.44
N SER A 711 11.63 24.47 5.54
CA SER A 711 11.21 25.87 5.57
C SER A 711 12.36 26.85 5.85
N GLU A 712 13.63 26.46 5.68
CA GLU A 712 14.75 27.40 5.94
C GLU A 712 15.94 27.43 4.95
N GLU A 713 16.00 26.67 3.84
CA GLU A 713 17.22 26.78 2.99
C GLU A 713 17.06 26.57 1.48
N GLN A 714 16.06 27.21 0.84
CA GLN A 714 16.07 27.47 -0.61
C GLN A 714 15.46 28.84 -0.97
N GLU A 715 16.12 29.92 -0.54
CA GLU A 715 16.05 31.22 -1.23
C GLU A 715 17.44 31.57 -1.77
N ARG A 716 17.68 31.22 -3.05
CA ARG A 716 18.43 31.99 -4.07
C ARG A 716 18.76 31.09 -5.27
N PHE A 717 18.45 31.60 -6.47
CA PHE A 717 18.60 31.03 -7.83
C PHE A 717 17.54 29.97 -8.19
N ASN A 718 16.70 30.10 -9.23
CA ASN A 718 16.67 31.03 -10.35
C ASN A 718 15.21 31.08 -10.90
N THR A 719 14.54 32.22 -10.76
CA THR A 719 13.42 32.62 -11.62
C THR A 719 14.03 33.28 -12.84
N ASP A 720 13.96 32.63 -14.00
CA ASP A 720 13.93 33.21 -15.36
C ASP A 720 14.22 32.11 -16.39
N THR A 721 13.22 31.26 -16.74
CA THR A 721 13.18 30.52 -18.03
C THR A 721 11.86 29.79 -18.35
N HIS A 722 10.75 30.11 -17.69
CA HIS A 722 9.47 29.42 -17.97
C HIS A 722 8.24 30.34 -18.15
N GLN A 723 8.45 31.53 -18.72
CA GLN A 723 7.35 32.32 -19.31
C GLN A 723 7.46 32.55 -20.82
N GLU A 724 8.50 32.08 -21.51
CA GLU A 724 8.62 32.24 -22.97
C GLU A 724 8.10 31.07 -23.81
N ILE A 725 7.72 29.93 -23.22
CA ILE A 725 7.18 28.77 -23.99
C ILE A 725 5.65 28.64 -23.88
N LEU A 726 5.00 29.47 -23.04
CA LEU A 726 3.53 29.47 -22.86
C LEU A 726 2.78 30.48 -23.73
N ALA A 727 3.45 31.20 -24.64
CA ALA A 727 2.81 32.21 -25.49
C ALA A 727 2.45 31.76 -26.91
N ASN A 728 2.86 30.57 -27.38
CA ASN A 728 2.57 30.15 -28.76
C ASN A 728 2.01 28.72 -28.86
N LYS A 729 0.73 28.59 -28.47
CA LYS A 729 -0.35 27.86 -29.16
C LYS A 729 -1.50 27.65 -28.18
N GLN A 730 -2.28 28.71 -28.00
CA GLN A 730 -3.68 28.59 -27.62
C GLN A 730 -4.43 27.97 -28.80
N ASP A 731 -5.01 26.79 -28.63
CA ASP A 731 -6.45 26.64 -28.56
C ASP A 731 -6.82 25.18 -28.22
N ASP A 732 -7.98 25.01 -27.57
CA ASP A 732 -8.65 23.77 -27.13
C ASP A 732 -8.38 23.19 -25.73
N THR A 733 -7.41 23.66 -24.94
CA THR A 733 -7.25 23.18 -23.54
C THR A 733 -7.70 24.16 -22.45
N LYS A 734 -8.07 25.39 -22.81
CA LYS A 734 -8.49 26.42 -21.83
C LYS A 734 -9.98 26.32 -21.44
N LYS A 735 -10.83 25.64 -22.23
CA LYS A 735 -12.27 25.54 -21.97
C LYS A 735 -12.71 24.45 -21.00
N THR A 736 -11.82 23.54 -20.60
CA THR A 736 -12.19 22.41 -19.70
C THR A 736 -11.75 22.64 -18.26
N PHE A 737 -10.79 23.54 -17.99
CA PHE A 737 -10.30 23.82 -16.64
C PHE A 737 -11.03 24.98 -15.94
N GLU A 738 -11.63 25.90 -16.69
CA GLU A 738 -12.33 27.07 -16.12
C GLU A 738 -13.82 26.82 -15.78
N ASN A 739 -14.37 25.63 -16.07
CA ASN A 739 -15.80 25.34 -15.85
C ASN A 739 -16.12 24.25 -14.79
N GLN A 740 -15.18 23.83 -13.93
CA GLN A 740 -15.47 22.84 -12.88
C GLN A 740 -14.97 23.14 -11.45
N THR A 741 -14.50 24.35 -11.16
CA THR A 741 -14.26 24.79 -9.76
C THR A 741 -14.47 26.30 -9.61
N SER A 742 -15.73 26.72 -9.47
CA SER A 742 -16.06 28.00 -8.84
C SER A 742 -16.56 27.72 -7.43
N ASP A 743 -15.68 27.83 -6.44
CA ASP A 743 -15.98 28.07 -5.00
C ASP A 743 -14.66 28.39 -4.25
N ILE A 744 -13.83 29.29 -4.81
CA ILE A 744 -12.52 29.68 -4.23
C ILE A 744 -12.56 31.08 -3.58
N ALA A 745 -13.70 31.75 -3.54
CA ALA A 745 -13.76 33.14 -3.05
C ALA A 745 -14.07 33.31 -1.55
N THR A 746 -14.39 32.26 -0.79
CA THR A 746 -14.83 32.39 0.62
C THR A 746 -13.75 32.11 1.68
N ASN A 747 -12.60 31.51 1.33
CA ASN A 747 -11.56 31.17 2.31
C ASN A 747 -10.61 32.32 2.72
N LYS A 748 -10.65 33.49 2.07
CA LYS A 748 -9.73 34.60 2.41
C LYS A 748 -10.13 35.40 3.66
N GLN A 749 -11.39 35.33 4.09
CA GLN A 749 -11.88 36.11 5.23
C GLN A 749 -11.50 35.49 6.59
N ASP A 750 -11.40 34.17 6.68
CA ASP A 750 -11.17 33.46 7.94
C ASP A 750 -9.68 33.44 8.36
N GLU A 751 -8.75 33.41 7.40
CA GLU A 751 -7.30 33.39 7.68
C GLU A 751 -6.76 34.74 8.18
N THR A 752 -7.43 35.84 7.82
CA THR A 752 -7.06 37.20 8.24
C THR A 752 -7.40 37.44 9.71
N GLN A 753 -8.53 36.92 10.20
CA GLN A 753 -8.93 37.01 11.62
C GLN A 753 -7.98 36.24 12.56
N ILE A 754 -7.44 35.10 12.10
CA ILE A 754 -6.49 34.28 12.86
C ILE A 754 -5.16 35.00 13.03
N THR A 755 -4.69 35.66 11.96
CA THR A 755 -3.42 36.42 11.97
C THR A 755 -3.49 37.61 12.93
N ASP A 756 -4.57 38.39 12.90
CA ASP A 756 -4.79 39.56 13.76
C ASP A 756 -4.92 39.18 15.24
N SER A 757 -5.58 38.05 15.52
CA SER A 757 -5.75 37.51 16.88
C SER A 757 -4.43 37.02 17.47
N LEU A 758 -3.61 36.33 16.67
CA LEU A 758 -2.28 35.85 17.08
C LEU A 758 -1.29 37.00 17.29
N GLN A 759 -1.30 38.03 16.44
CA GLN A 759 -0.51 39.25 16.64
C GLN A 759 -0.87 39.96 17.95
N THR A 760 -2.17 40.09 18.23
CA THR A 760 -2.67 40.70 19.47
C THR A 760 -2.22 39.92 20.70
N LEU A 761 -2.26 38.59 20.65
CA LEU A 761 -1.86 37.70 21.75
C LEU A 761 -0.34 37.78 22.02
N VAL A 762 0.48 37.80 20.97
CA VAL A 762 1.94 37.98 21.09
C VAL A 762 2.26 39.33 21.75
N ALA A 763 1.59 40.41 21.33
CA ALA A 763 1.79 41.75 21.91
C ALA A 763 1.42 41.81 23.40
N GLN A 764 0.29 41.20 23.80
CA GLN A 764 -0.14 41.12 25.19
C GLN A 764 0.86 40.36 26.07
N LYS A 765 1.38 39.23 25.59
CA LYS A 765 2.38 38.42 26.31
C LYS A 765 3.72 39.14 26.42
N GLN A 766 4.15 39.88 25.38
CA GLN A 766 5.36 40.72 25.45
C GLN A 766 5.24 41.85 26.47
N GLN A 767 4.05 42.44 26.63
CA GLN A 767 3.79 43.43 27.68
C GLN A 767 3.86 42.80 29.08
N LEU A 768 3.28 41.61 29.27
CA LEU A 768 3.34 40.87 30.52
C LEU A 768 4.77 40.45 30.90
N LEU A 769 5.59 40.10 29.90
CA LEU A 769 7.01 39.79 30.08
C LEU A 769 7.80 40.99 30.65
N LYS A 770 7.46 42.22 30.23
CA LYS A 770 8.11 43.45 30.73
C LYS A 770 7.77 43.74 32.19
N GLN A 771 6.57 43.37 32.63
CA GLN A 771 6.06 43.60 33.99
C GLN A 771 6.44 42.49 34.98
N THR A 772 6.90 41.33 34.48
CA THR A 772 7.24 40.17 35.31
C THR A 772 8.65 40.27 35.90
N THR A 773 8.74 40.20 37.23
CA THR A 773 10.00 40.23 38.01
C THR A 773 10.49 38.83 38.40
N ASP A 774 9.63 37.81 38.35
CA ASP A 774 9.96 36.41 38.64
C ASP A 774 10.71 35.76 37.46
N SER A 775 11.93 35.28 37.71
CA SER A 775 12.85 34.79 36.67
C SER A 775 12.33 33.55 35.93
N THR A 776 11.63 32.66 36.63
CA THR A 776 11.08 31.42 36.05
C THR A 776 9.85 31.73 35.19
N LYS A 777 8.95 32.60 35.67
CA LYS A 777 7.81 33.08 34.86
C LYS A 777 8.27 33.89 33.66
N LYS A 778 9.33 34.67 33.79
CA LYS A 778 9.93 35.45 32.69
C LYS A 778 10.53 34.56 31.61
N GLN A 779 11.12 33.42 31.98
CA GLN A 779 11.63 32.44 31.04
C GLN A 779 10.49 31.72 30.31
N ASN A 780 9.43 31.32 31.03
CA ASN A 780 8.27 30.67 30.43
C ASN A 780 7.51 31.60 29.47
N LEU A 781 7.33 32.88 29.84
CA LEU A 781 6.73 33.89 28.97
C LEU A 781 7.55 34.13 27.69
N LYS A 782 8.89 34.06 27.76
CA LYS A 782 9.75 34.17 26.57
C LYS A 782 9.56 32.98 25.63
N THR A 783 9.48 31.77 26.18
CA THR A 783 9.22 30.55 25.39
C THR A 783 7.84 30.60 24.74
N GLU A 784 6.79 30.99 25.48
CA GLU A 784 5.44 31.14 24.92
C GLU A 784 5.38 32.20 23.80
N ILE A 785 6.05 33.34 23.97
CA ILE A 785 6.12 34.38 22.93
C ILE A 785 6.84 33.86 21.68
N GLN A 786 7.90 33.08 21.87
CA GLN A 786 8.67 32.49 20.77
C GLN A 786 7.84 31.46 19.99
N ASP A 787 7.12 30.59 20.69
CA ASP A 787 6.24 29.59 20.08
C ASP A 787 5.06 30.26 19.34
N LEU A 788 4.42 31.26 19.95
CA LEU A 788 3.33 32.03 19.31
C LEU A 788 3.82 32.84 18.10
N SER A 789 5.05 33.35 18.12
CA SER A 789 5.65 34.06 16.99
C SER A 789 6.03 33.11 15.84
N GLN A 790 6.44 31.87 16.15
CA GLN A 790 6.67 30.83 15.14
C GLN A 790 5.35 30.39 14.47
N ILE A 791 4.28 30.25 15.25
CA ILE A 791 2.93 29.97 14.72
C ILE A 791 2.45 31.14 13.85
N LEU A 792 2.64 32.38 14.29
CA LEU A 792 2.29 33.58 13.51
C LEU A 792 3.07 33.65 12.19
N ASN A 793 4.35 33.26 12.17
CA ASN A 793 5.16 33.23 10.95
C ASN A 793 4.72 32.13 9.97
N ALA A 794 4.33 30.95 10.48
CA ALA A 794 3.81 29.85 9.66
C ALA A 794 2.44 30.18 9.03
N VAL A 795 1.62 30.99 9.71
CA VAL A 795 0.35 31.52 9.17
C VAL A 795 0.60 32.73 8.24
N GLY A 796 1.62 33.55 8.53
CA GLY A 796 1.96 34.77 7.80
C GLY A 796 2.68 34.56 6.45
N THR A 797 3.30 33.41 6.19
CA THR A 797 3.95 33.08 4.90
C THR A 797 3.00 32.94 3.71
N GLN A 798 1.68 33.04 3.89
CA GLN A 798 0.72 33.25 2.79
C GLN A 798 0.27 34.71 2.60
N ASN A 799 0.64 35.65 3.47
CA ASN A 799 0.11 37.02 3.43
C ASN A 799 1.15 38.13 3.18
N ASN A 800 2.46 37.87 3.27
CA ASN A 800 3.48 38.93 3.17
C ASN A 800 4.04 39.25 1.77
N GLU A 801 3.49 38.68 0.69
CA GLU A 801 3.73 39.21 -0.68
C GLU A 801 2.70 40.26 -1.13
N THR A 802 1.59 40.44 -0.41
CA THR A 802 0.44 41.21 -0.94
C THR A 802 0.37 42.66 -0.44
N ILE A 803 0.99 43.03 0.70
CA ILE A 803 0.70 44.33 1.36
C ILE A 803 1.79 45.42 1.20
N GLN A 804 2.95 45.13 0.58
CA GLN A 804 3.93 46.20 0.22
C GLN A 804 4.21 46.40 -1.27
N LYS A 805 3.49 45.75 -2.19
CA LYS A 805 3.62 45.97 -3.64
C LYS A 805 2.45 46.68 -4.32
N GLN A 806 1.57 47.34 -3.56
CA GLN A 806 0.53 48.22 -4.13
C GLN A 806 0.85 49.72 -4.08
N LYS A 807 2.04 50.15 -3.62
CA LYS A 807 2.36 51.59 -3.56
C LYS A 807 3.50 52.12 -4.43
N ASN A 808 4.38 51.31 -5.02
CA ASN A 808 5.51 51.85 -5.80
C ASN A 808 5.77 51.08 -7.11
N VAL A 809 4.87 51.19 -8.09
CA VAL A 809 5.22 51.06 -9.52
C VAL A 809 4.46 52.12 -10.32
N LYS A 810 4.86 53.37 -10.11
CA LYS A 810 4.83 54.41 -11.15
C LYS A 810 6.17 55.12 -11.06
N GLN A 811 7.20 54.53 -11.66
CA GLN A 811 8.30 55.25 -12.32
C GLN A 811 9.43 54.28 -12.69
N ALA A 812 10.00 54.56 -13.86
CA ALA A 812 11.32 54.16 -14.34
C ALA A 812 11.45 52.77 -14.95
N GLU A 813 11.04 52.68 -16.22
CA GLU A 813 11.96 52.19 -17.25
C GLU A 813 13.24 53.05 -17.21
N SER A 814 14.42 52.43 -17.17
CA SER A 814 15.50 52.64 -18.15
C SER A 814 16.87 52.18 -17.62
N LYS A 815 17.60 51.52 -18.53
CA LYS A 815 19.06 51.48 -18.70
C LYS A 815 19.94 50.56 -17.82
N GLN A 816 20.57 49.64 -18.56
CA GLN A 816 22.01 49.32 -18.60
C GLN A 816 22.70 48.67 -17.38
N ASN A 817 23.18 47.44 -17.63
CA ASN A 817 24.39 46.82 -17.05
C ASN A 817 25.63 47.75 -17.24
N PRO A 818 26.80 47.61 -16.56
CA PRO A 818 27.31 46.46 -15.77
C PRO A 818 28.17 46.85 -14.52
N THR A 819 28.98 45.88 -14.03
CA THR A 819 30.26 45.95 -13.27
C THR A 819 30.32 45.65 -11.75
N ILE A 820 30.87 44.46 -11.44
CA ILE A 820 31.92 44.03 -10.47
C ILE A 820 32.18 44.87 -9.20
N GLU A 821 32.07 44.25 -8.01
CA GLU A 821 33.05 44.20 -6.88
C GLU A 821 32.44 43.36 -5.72
N SER A 822 32.96 42.17 -5.37
CA SER A 822 34.06 41.88 -4.43
C SER A 822 33.81 42.32 -2.96
N LYS A 823 33.53 41.36 -2.05
CA LYS A 823 34.26 41.12 -0.78
C LYS A 823 33.56 40.06 0.11
N PHE A 824 34.27 38.97 0.41
CA PHE A 824 34.03 38.08 1.57
C PHE A 824 34.99 38.49 2.71
N PRO A 825 34.62 38.27 3.99
CA PRO A 825 35.50 37.43 4.82
C PRO A 825 34.81 36.54 5.89
N ASP A 826 35.30 35.30 5.93
CA ASP A 826 35.72 34.41 7.04
C ASP A 826 34.98 34.22 8.39
N ILE A 827 34.44 32.99 8.54
CA ILE A 827 34.82 31.89 9.47
C ILE A 827 34.90 32.17 11.01
N ARG A 828 34.01 31.56 11.82
CA ARG A 828 34.24 30.32 12.65
C ARG A 828 33.12 30.05 13.67
N ILE A 829 32.83 28.76 13.85
CA ILE A 829 31.78 28.08 14.64
C ILE A 829 32.06 28.10 16.16
N LYS A 830 31.02 28.15 17.02
CA LYS A 830 30.80 27.23 18.19
C LYS A 830 29.50 27.47 19.02
N SER A 831 28.57 26.51 18.88
CA SER A 831 27.76 25.74 19.86
C SER A 831 27.07 26.33 21.11
N GLY A 832 25.80 25.92 21.29
CA GLY A 832 25.19 25.46 22.57
C GLY A 832 23.72 25.88 22.81
N ASP A 833 22.68 25.15 22.35
CA ASP A 833 21.82 24.12 23.04
C ASP A 833 21.04 24.62 24.30
N ASN A 834 19.71 24.45 24.51
CA ASN A 834 18.91 23.20 24.58
C ASN A 834 17.40 23.57 24.87
N THR A 835 16.33 22.76 24.67
CA THR A 835 16.10 21.50 25.42
C THR A 835 14.96 20.56 24.91
N ALA A 836 14.16 20.89 23.88
CA ALA A 836 13.31 19.87 23.19
C ALA A 836 14.11 19.12 22.11
N VAL A 837 15.07 19.85 21.53
CA VAL A 837 16.30 19.39 20.91
C VAL A 837 17.06 18.36 21.78
N LYS A 838 16.83 18.27 23.10
CA LYS A 838 17.56 17.34 23.97
C LYS A 838 17.15 15.88 23.80
N TYR A 839 15.94 15.53 23.33
CA TYR A 839 15.55 14.12 23.16
C TYR A 839 15.98 13.56 21.80
N GLU A 840 15.83 14.33 20.72
CA GLU A 840 16.34 13.97 19.38
C GLU A 840 17.86 14.14 19.27
N LYS A 841 18.48 15.18 19.86
CA LYS A 841 19.96 15.24 19.95
C LYS A 841 20.53 14.20 20.89
N THR A 842 19.88 13.77 21.97
CA THR A 842 20.47 12.67 22.77
C THR A 842 20.49 11.38 21.95
N PHE A 843 19.46 11.11 21.15
CA PHE A 843 19.42 9.94 20.27
C PHE A 843 20.46 10.01 19.13
N PHE A 844 20.55 11.14 18.42
CA PHE A 844 21.53 11.32 17.34
C PHE A 844 22.97 11.47 17.85
N LYS A 845 23.18 12.16 18.98
CA LYS A 845 24.49 12.30 19.63
C LYS A 845 24.91 10.98 20.25
N GLN A 846 24.00 10.12 20.71
CA GLN A 846 24.34 8.78 21.15
C GLN A 846 24.72 7.89 19.97
N GLN A 847 24.06 7.99 18.80
CA GLN A 847 24.50 7.30 17.59
C GLN A 847 25.85 7.81 17.07
N TYR A 848 26.07 9.13 17.04
CA TYR A 848 27.32 9.76 16.57
C TYR A 848 28.49 9.54 17.55
N LEU A 849 28.27 9.63 18.87
CA LEU A 849 29.30 9.32 19.88
C LEU A 849 29.63 7.83 19.89
N THR A 850 28.65 6.95 19.65
CA THR A 850 28.90 5.50 19.50
C THR A 850 29.75 5.23 18.24
N GLN A 851 29.50 5.96 17.15
CA GLN A 851 30.31 5.87 15.93
C GLN A 851 31.74 6.41 16.15
N LEU A 852 31.91 7.55 16.81
CA LEU A 852 33.21 8.14 17.11
C LEU A 852 34.01 7.33 18.12
N ILE A 853 33.37 6.79 19.16
CA ILE A 853 34.02 5.90 20.13
C ILE A 853 34.47 4.61 19.42
N ALA A 854 33.61 4.00 18.59
CA ALA A 854 33.99 2.83 17.81
C ALA A 854 35.14 3.13 16.84
N GLU A 855 35.22 4.34 16.28
CA GLU A 855 36.30 4.75 15.37
C GLU A 855 37.63 5.01 16.11
N GLN A 856 37.59 5.57 17.33
CA GLN A 856 38.79 5.76 18.16
C GLN A 856 39.26 4.46 18.83
N GLU A 857 38.34 3.61 19.29
CA GLU A 857 38.65 2.26 19.80
C GLU A 857 39.34 1.42 18.72
N ASN A 858 38.88 1.50 17.47
CA ASN A 858 39.51 0.80 16.35
C ASN A 858 40.90 1.39 16.01
N LYS A 859 41.11 2.71 16.15
CA LYS A 859 42.45 3.31 16.01
C LYS A 859 43.39 2.93 17.15
N LEU A 860 42.87 2.85 18.38
CA LEU A 860 43.63 2.42 19.55
C LEU A 860 44.06 0.95 19.41
N GLU A 861 43.14 0.07 19.02
CA GLU A 861 43.41 -1.35 18.79
C GLU A 861 44.46 -1.56 17.68
N ASN A 862 44.41 -0.75 16.61
CA ASN A 862 45.43 -0.76 15.57
C ASN A 862 46.80 -0.23 16.02
N LEU A 863 46.85 0.84 16.83
CA LEU A 863 48.11 1.36 17.37
C LEU A 863 48.74 0.39 18.39
N GLU A 864 47.92 -0.25 19.23
CA GLU A 864 48.37 -1.29 20.15
C GLU A 864 48.84 -2.55 19.44
N ALA A 865 48.22 -2.91 18.32
CA ALA A 865 48.70 -3.99 17.45
C ALA A 865 50.05 -3.64 16.81
N VAL A 866 50.17 -2.45 16.22
CA VAL A 866 51.44 -1.98 15.62
C VAL A 866 52.57 -1.90 16.65
N LYS A 867 52.27 -1.49 17.89
CA LYS A 867 53.27 -1.44 18.97
C LYS A 867 53.80 -2.83 19.37
N LYS A 868 53.01 -3.91 19.23
CA LYS A 868 53.46 -5.28 19.54
C LYS A 868 54.51 -5.81 18.56
N ASP A 869 54.63 -5.18 17.38
CA ASP A 869 55.50 -5.60 16.30
C ASP A 869 56.70 -4.64 16.06
N VAL A 870 56.94 -3.69 16.99
CA VAL A 870 58.02 -2.69 16.91
C VAL A 870 58.92 -2.79 18.13
N ASP A 871 60.24 -2.94 17.91
CA ASP A 871 61.26 -3.12 18.96
C ASP A 871 62.11 -1.86 19.26
N ASP A 872 61.97 -0.78 18.49
CA ASP A 872 62.76 0.46 18.67
C ASP A 872 62.24 1.29 19.86
N PRO A 873 63.05 1.54 20.91
CA PRO A 873 62.58 2.19 22.14
C PRO A 873 62.05 3.61 21.96
N ALA A 874 62.62 4.39 21.02
CA ALA A 874 62.17 5.75 20.76
C ALA A 874 60.79 5.77 20.09
N THR A 875 60.58 4.87 19.14
CA THR A 875 59.29 4.71 18.44
C THR A 875 58.22 4.14 19.36
N ILE A 876 58.55 3.17 20.22
CA ILE A 876 57.64 2.65 21.27
C ILE A 876 57.22 3.78 22.23
N THR A 877 58.16 4.65 22.62
CA THR A 877 57.83 5.77 23.50
C THR A 877 56.87 6.76 22.83
N SER A 878 57.10 7.06 21.54
CA SER A 878 56.18 7.90 20.75
C SER A 878 54.81 7.26 20.56
N LEU A 879 54.76 5.95 20.29
CA LEU A 879 53.49 5.20 20.15
C LEU A 879 52.75 5.12 21.47
N ASN A 880 53.44 4.91 22.59
CA ASN A 880 52.83 4.95 23.93
C ASN A 880 52.20 6.30 24.20
N GLN A 881 52.91 7.38 23.89
CA GLN A 881 52.39 8.71 24.09
C GLN A 881 51.18 8.99 23.18
N GLN A 882 51.17 8.45 21.96
CA GLN A 882 50.02 8.55 21.05
C GLN A 882 48.83 7.69 21.52
N ILE A 883 49.07 6.47 21.99
CA ILE A 883 48.06 5.56 22.56
C ILE A 883 47.45 6.17 23.82
N GLU A 884 48.28 6.70 24.72
CA GLU A 884 47.85 7.37 25.95
C GLU A 884 47.16 8.73 25.68
N THR A 885 47.41 9.33 24.52
CA THR A 885 46.67 10.52 24.07
C THR A 885 45.36 10.15 23.36
N LEU A 886 45.28 8.96 22.75
CA LEU A 886 44.08 8.46 22.05
C LEU A 886 43.07 7.81 22.99
N ALA A 887 43.54 7.08 24.01
CA ALA A 887 42.75 6.50 25.10
C ALA A 887 42.26 7.59 26.06
#